data_AF-A0AAN6ZK07-F1
#
_entry.id   AF-A0AAN6ZK07-F1
#
_cell.length_a   1.000
_cell.length_b   1.000
_cell.length_c   1.000
_cell.angle_alpha   90.00
_cell.angle_beta   90.00
_cell.angle_gamma   90.00
#
_symmetry.space_group_name_H-M   'P 1'
#
loop_
_entity.id
_entity.type
_entity.pdbx_description
1 polymer ?
#
loop_
_entity_poly.entity_id
_entity_poly.type
_entity_poly.pdbx_seq_one_letter_code
_entity_poly.pdbx_strand_id
1 'polypeptide(L)'
;MPLHSLNTAAVGGRDPSLLSPSDYDADAVSIRSDQDTDSDDDERQLRARNSRELRAHDRLVLMEEEELDQLVTETRKKQEQQRRGSGLPIPNPINFLARRLSDASPSRSPSRSPSISLHAGESREDLGTEKRRARRQRRQWKRDRLLAEAEHGEDGELMYEMEEGGMKDGSSTGDSSERDDSEEVDRKRLLHVTDTKVKRKRNCRRWVLLYAIIGVAFAILVLVAWKLSLEQKSAHSSQTLVSNGTAMFAPTTLIISLDGFRADFLNRGLTPRLNALVKEGVSPLYMRPSFPSVTFPNHYTIATGLYPESHGVVGNSFWDPTLKEEFYYTDPARSMDPKWWSGEPFWVTAQKQGLKTAIHMWPGSEAHILGVEPTYLDKYNGKEMLSKKVDRVLEFLDMPDADRPQIIAAYVPNVDADGHKYGPNSTEIRSTIQTVDKMLDDLFKGLENRNLADIVNIIVVSDHGMATTDISRVVQLEDLVDTSKIEHTDGWPLIGLRPKNPDDLQNIYQGIVAKTKGNPNLEVYLRDANMPERYHFSKNERIAPLWIFPKAGWALVNMKEMNLKEAQAKGVVYHPMGIHGYDHEHPLMRAIFIARGPAFPHQPNSKIEAFQNIEVYNMLCDSVGITPVANNGTLRLPLKPIGLHDDPGASGIETPADPTTHTLSTTTLPKPTKSVKLTEHVQPTEFVKATKPVKPTELVKPTKPVVVDPVSSTDSAVQAAPTVGVDKPTEKPSHQNGSGDSNDSSDNGGDSDGDDDEDSSVVDDVESSVEGFWDWFTGKVSHWWDKITGSNKEAGENNEGDVPP
;
A
#
# COMPACT_ATOMS: atom_id res chain seq x y z
N MET A 1 33.04 55.75 25.30
CA MET A 1 33.07 56.81 26.35
C MET A 1 31.67 56.99 26.91
N PRO A 2 31.45 57.29 28.21
CA PRO A 2 31.99 56.61 29.40
C PRO A 2 30.92 56.41 30.54
N LEU A 3 31.35 55.80 31.68
CA LEU A 3 30.80 55.85 33.07
C LEU A 3 29.56 54.98 33.40
N HIS A 4 29.35 54.34 34.57
CA HIS A 4 30.11 54.21 35.83
C HIS A 4 29.60 52.98 36.65
N SER A 5 30.47 52.54 37.56
CA SER A 5 30.45 51.51 38.62
C SER A 5 29.23 51.33 39.57
N LEU A 6 29.09 50.12 40.14
CA LEU A 6 29.45 49.71 41.53
C LEU A 6 29.18 48.19 41.69
N ASN A 7 30.20 47.33 41.83
CA ASN A 7 30.81 46.82 43.09
C ASN A 7 29.78 46.17 44.05
N THR A 8 29.98 45.00 44.64
CA THR A 8 31.17 44.27 45.17
C THR A 8 30.59 42.96 45.74
N ALA A 9 31.24 41.84 45.99
CA ALA A 9 32.61 41.35 46.21
C ALA A 9 32.40 39.83 46.47
N ALA A 10 33.31 38.87 46.46
CA ALA A 10 34.76 38.69 46.37
C ALA A 10 34.89 37.15 46.64
N VAL A 11 35.92 36.37 46.34
CA VAL A 11 37.27 36.43 45.77
C VAL A 11 37.63 34.94 45.78
N GLY A 12 38.02 34.32 44.66
CA GLY A 12 39.41 34.24 44.20
C GLY A 12 40.01 32.88 44.59
N GLY A 13 40.80 32.18 43.77
CA GLY A 13 41.24 32.46 42.41
C GLY A 13 42.19 31.36 41.91
N ARG A 14 42.28 31.31 40.58
CA ARG A 14 43.46 31.05 39.71
C ARG A 14 44.20 29.69 39.78
N ASP A 15 43.98 28.88 38.73
CA ASP A 15 44.87 28.58 37.57
C ASP A 15 46.34 28.17 37.80
N PRO A 16 47.06 27.53 36.82
CA PRO A 16 46.64 26.98 35.50
C PRO A 16 47.32 25.64 35.06
N SER A 17 46.82 25.08 33.95
CA SER A 17 47.51 24.40 32.83
C SER A 17 48.60 23.32 33.04
N LEU A 18 48.47 22.16 32.36
CA LEU A 18 49.35 21.67 31.27
C LEU A 18 49.31 20.14 31.07
N LEU A 19 49.18 19.74 29.78
CA LEU A 19 49.77 18.56 29.11
C LEU A 19 49.12 17.15 29.23
N SER A 20 48.84 16.63 28.03
CA SER A 20 48.48 15.27 27.57
C SER A 20 49.67 14.27 27.62
N PRO A 21 49.65 13.10 26.91
CA PRO A 21 48.83 11.87 27.00
C PRO A 21 49.74 10.60 27.17
N SER A 22 49.18 9.40 26.96
CA SER A 22 49.81 8.11 26.54
C SER A 22 50.49 7.14 27.54
N ASP A 23 50.27 5.85 27.21
CA ASP A 23 50.97 4.59 27.53
C ASP A 23 50.49 3.78 28.76
N TYR A 24 49.73 2.69 28.54
CA TYR A 24 50.16 1.30 28.22
C TYR A 24 50.67 0.55 29.46
N ASP A 25 49.95 -0.53 29.82
CA ASP A 25 50.59 -1.69 30.43
C ASP A 25 50.01 -2.97 29.85
N ALA A 26 50.92 -3.90 29.59
CA ALA A 26 50.80 -5.11 28.82
C ALA A 26 51.46 -6.21 29.64
N ASP A 27 50.68 -7.19 30.11
CA ASP A 27 51.20 -8.44 30.66
C ASP A 27 50.11 -9.54 30.59
N ALA A 28 50.13 -10.32 29.51
CA ALA A 28 50.17 -11.80 29.55
C ALA A 28 49.90 -12.38 28.16
N VAL A 29 50.84 -13.21 27.71
CA VAL A 29 51.06 -13.65 26.34
C VAL A 29 50.73 -15.14 26.18
N SER A 30 50.13 -15.48 25.02
CA SER A 30 50.20 -16.72 24.23
C SER A 30 49.87 -18.10 24.84
N ILE A 31 49.07 -18.90 24.12
CA ILE A 31 49.56 -20.03 23.30
C ILE A 31 48.44 -20.51 22.34
N ARG A 32 48.85 -20.91 21.14
CA ARG A 32 48.05 -21.43 20.02
C ARG A 32 48.04 -22.98 20.01
N SER A 33 47.05 -23.49 19.28
CA SER A 33 47.00 -24.66 18.39
C SER A 33 46.83 -26.08 18.95
N ASP A 34 45.62 -26.59 18.65
CA ASP A 34 45.31 -27.80 17.88
C ASP A 34 45.11 -29.16 18.55
N GLN A 35 44.00 -29.77 18.09
CA GLN A 35 43.62 -31.18 17.99
C GLN A 35 42.81 -31.84 19.13
N ASP A 36 41.54 -32.03 18.78
CA ASP A 36 40.69 -33.21 18.93
C ASP A 36 40.41 -33.73 20.34
N THR A 37 39.16 -33.59 20.78
CA THR A 37 38.32 -34.73 21.19
C THR A 37 36.89 -34.27 21.44
N ASP A 38 36.03 -34.67 20.51
CA ASP A 38 34.58 -34.61 20.54
C ASP A 38 34.06 -35.46 21.71
N SER A 39 33.72 -34.83 22.84
CA SER A 39 33.30 -35.54 24.07
C SER A 39 31.83 -35.32 24.43
N ASP A 40 31.07 -34.64 23.58
CA ASP A 40 29.62 -34.44 23.76
C ASP A 40 28.76 -35.43 22.94
N ASP A 41 29.31 -36.03 21.87
CA ASP A 41 28.64 -37.10 21.11
C ASP A 41 28.76 -38.48 21.79
N ASP A 42 29.79 -38.69 22.63
CA ASP A 42 29.98 -39.92 23.40
C ASP A 42 29.03 -40.02 24.61
N GLU A 43 28.60 -38.89 25.20
CA GLU A 43 27.55 -38.89 26.24
C GLU A 43 26.14 -39.19 25.67
N ARG A 44 25.90 -38.97 24.38
CA ARG A 44 24.65 -39.36 23.71
C ARG A 44 24.65 -40.81 23.24
N GLN A 45 25.79 -41.40 22.90
CA GLN A 45 25.88 -42.83 22.56
C GLN A 45 25.88 -43.74 23.80
N LEU A 46 26.21 -43.24 25.00
CA LEU A 46 26.07 -43.96 26.27
C LEU A 46 24.64 -43.98 26.85
N ARG A 47 23.65 -43.36 26.19
CA ARG A 47 22.21 -43.51 26.49
C ARG A 47 21.46 -44.36 25.45
N ALA A 48 22.11 -45.37 24.88
CA ALA A 48 21.40 -46.46 24.22
C ALA A 48 20.55 -47.20 25.28
N ARG A 49 19.28 -46.80 25.39
CA ARG A 49 18.30 -47.38 26.33
C ARG A 49 18.32 -48.89 26.19
N ASN A 50 18.52 -49.58 27.31
CA ASN A 50 18.41 -51.04 27.37
C ASN A 50 17.00 -51.44 26.89
N SER A 51 16.85 -52.54 26.17
CA SER A 51 15.55 -53.03 25.65
C SER A 51 14.49 -53.23 26.76
N ARG A 52 14.92 -53.32 28.01
CA ARG A 52 14.07 -53.29 29.21
C ARG A 52 13.52 -51.89 29.55
N GLU A 53 14.29 -50.83 29.34
CA GLU A 53 13.88 -49.44 29.57
C GLU A 53 12.96 -48.91 28.48
N LEU A 54 13.19 -49.31 27.22
CA LEU A 54 12.25 -49.05 26.11
C LEU A 54 10.88 -49.67 26.39
N ARG A 55 10.84 -50.93 26.86
CA ARG A 55 9.59 -51.59 27.28
C ARG A 55 8.93 -50.91 28.49
N ALA A 56 9.71 -50.40 29.44
CA ALA A 56 9.18 -49.66 30.58
C ALA A 56 8.59 -48.30 30.17
N HIS A 57 9.23 -47.61 29.22
CA HIS A 57 8.76 -46.34 28.68
C HIS A 57 7.50 -46.50 27.83
N ASP A 58 7.45 -47.49 26.92
CA ASP A 58 6.26 -47.77 26.12
C ASP A 58 5.06 -48.18 27.00
N ARG A 59 5.32 -48.91 28.09
CA ARG A 59 4.29 -49.23 29.09
C ARG A 59 3.78 -47.98 29.80
N LEU A 60 4.64 -47.02 30.10
CA LEU A 60 4.27 -45.79 30.81
C LEU A 60 3.45 -44.86 29.90
N VAL A 61 3.84 -44.72 28.63
CA VAL A 61 3.09 -43.97 27.61
C VAL A 61 1.69 -44.56 27.41
N LEU A 62 1.58 -45.89 27.35
CA LEU A 62 0.27 -46.56 27.24
C LEU A 62 -0.63 -46.34 28.47
N MET A 63 -0.05 -46.23 29.67
CA MET A 63 -0.81 -45.92 30.89
C MET A 63 -1.27 -44.45 30.91
N GLU A 64 -0.44 -43.51 30.46
CA GLU A 64 -0.83 -42.09 30.33
C GLU A 64 -1.93 -41.88 29.29
N GLU A 65 -1.88 -42.57 28.15
CA GLU A 65 -2.96 -42.54 27.17
C GLU A 65 -4.27 -43.10 27.75
N GLU A 66 -4.21 -44.13 28.61
CA GLU A 66 -5.38 -44.68 29.29
C GLU A 66 -6.00 -43.70 30.30
N GLU A 67 -5.20 -42.96 31.06
CA GLU A 67 -5.67 -41.91 31.97
C GLU A 67 -6.33 -40.75 31.21
N LEU A 68 -5.76 -40.34 30.07
CA LEU A 68 -6.32 -39.28 29.24
C LEU A 68 -7.67 -39.68 28.63
N ASP A 69 -7.78 -40.91 28.11
CA ASP A 69 -9.03 -41.44 27.55
C ASP A 69 -10.12 -41.60 28.63
N GLN A 70 -9.75 -41.97 29.86
CA GLN A 70 -10.67 -41.98 31.00
C GLN A 70 -11.17 -40.56 31.34
N LEU A 71 -10.27 -39.58 31.41
CA LEU A 71 -10.63 -38.18 31.66
C LEU A 71 -11.57 -37.61 30.58
N VAL A 72 -11.31 -37.92 29.30
CA VAL A 72 -12.15 -37.49 28.18
C VAL A 72 -13.53 -38.17 28.22
N THR A 73 -13.58 -39.45 28.56
CA THR A 73 -14.87 -40.16 28.67
C THR A 73 -15.69 -39.72 29.88
N GLU A 74 -15.05 -39.40 31.00
CA GLU A 74 -15.71 -38.85 32.18
C GLU A 74 -16.21 -37.42 31.97
N THR A 75 -15.41 -36.53 31.35
CA THR A 75 -15.85 -35.17 30.99
C THR A 75 -17.02 -35.20 30.00
N ARG A 76 -17.00 -36.12 29.04
CA ARG A 76 -18.10 -36.30 28.09
C ARG A 76 -19.38 -36.83 28.75
N LYS A 77 -19.27 -37.75 29.71
CA LYS A 77 -20.41 -38.18 30.55
C LYS A 77 -20.96 -37.04 31.41
N LYS A 78 -20.10 -36.19 31.99
CA LYS A 78 -20.51 -34.98 32.72
C LYS A 78 -21.24 -33.99 31.82
N GLN A 79 -20.75 -33.75 30.61
CA GLN A 79 -21.43 -32.90 29.62
C GLN A 79 -22.78 -33.47 29.15
N GLU A 80 -22.90 -34.79 28.98
CA GLU A 80 -24.19 -35.43 28.66
C GLU A 80 -25.19 -35.37 29.83
N GLN A 81 -24.72 -35.48 31.08
CA GLN A 81 -25.57 -35.27 32.26
C GLN A 81 -26.02 -33.81 32.40
N GLN A 82 -25.15 -32.83 32.10
CA GLN A 82 -25.51 -31.41 32.07
C GLN A 82 -26.51 -31.09 30.94
N ARG A 83 -26.38 -31.72 29.77
CA ARG A 83 -27.31 -31.58 28.63
C ARG A 83 -28.71 -32.16 28.86
N ARG A 84 -28.87 -33.08 29.82
CA ARG A 84 -30.18 -33.61 30.22
C ARG A 84 -30.89 -32.75 31.28
N GLY A 85 -30.22 -31.72 31.82
CA GLY A 85 -30.73 -30.87 32.91
C GLY A 85 -31.33 -29.51 32.50
N SER A 86 -31.22 -29.09 31.24
CA SER A 86 -31.73 -27.78 30.77
C SER A 86 -32.69 -27.95 29.59
N GLY A 87 -33.98 -28.06 29.89
CA GLY A 87 -35.03 -28.05 28.89
C GLY A 87 -35.30 -26.64 28.38
N LEU A 88 -35.02 -26.38 27.09
CA LEU A 88 -35.64 -25.36 26.23
C LEU A 88 -35.13 -25.58 24.78
N PRO A 89 -36.01 -25.74 23.77
CA PRO A 89 -35.60 -26.10 22.41
C PRO A 89 -35.43 -24.86 21.51
N ILE A 90 -34.29 -24.75 20.81
CA ILE A 90 -34.10 -23.80 19.70
C ILE A 90 -33.59 -24.61 18.49
N PRO A 91 -34.25 -24.54 17.31
CA PRO A 91 -33.85 -25.28 16.12
C PRO A 91 -32.75 -24.55 15.35
N ASN A 92 -31.72 -25.27 14.88
CA ASN A 92 -30.62 -24.74 14.07
C ASN A 92 -30.78 -25.14 12.58
N PRO A 93 -30.42 -24.26 11.62
CA PRO A 93 -30.92 -24.30 10.25
C PRO A 93 -29.88 -24.84 9.26
N ILE A 94 -29.98 -26.11 8.86
CA ILE A 94 -29.35 -26.61 7.64
C ILE A 94 -30.27 -27.67 7.05
N ASN A 95 -31.20 -27.24 6.18
CA ASN A 95 -31.80 -28.06 5.13
C ASN A 95 -32.61 -27.15 4.19
N PHE A 96 -31.91 -26.42 3.34
CA PHE A 96 -32.49 -25.81 2.16
C PHE A 96 -31.49 -25.96 1.00
N LEU A 97 -31.69 -27.01 0.19
CA LEU A 97 -31.55 -27.05 -1.28
C LEU A 97 -31.31 -28.47 -1.79
N ALA A 98 -32.41 -29.21 -1.98
CA ALA A 98 -32.48 -30.24 -3.02
C ALA A 98 -33.92 -30.35 -3.56
N ARG A 99 -34.11 -29.65 -4.68
CA ARG A 99 -35.03 -29.89 -5.82
C ARG A 99 -36.56 -29.78 -5.68
N ARG A 100 -37.04 -28.62 -6.18
CA ARG A 100 -37.78 -28.39 -7.45
C ARG A 100 -39.06 -29.20 -7.78
N LEU A 101 -40.15 -28.43 -7.92
CA LEU A 101 -41.13 -28.33 -9.05
C LEU A 101 -42.62 -28.56 -8.72
N SER A 102 -43.43 -27.68 -9.33
CA SER A 102 -44.87 -27.69 -9.65
C SER A 102 -45.88 -27.05 -8.68
N ASP A 103 -46.37 -25.89 -9.15
CA ASP A 103 -47.75 -25.38 -9.24
C ASP A 103 -48.79 -25.45 -8.11
N ALA A 104 -49.39 -24.27 -7.91
CA ALA A 104 -50.79 -23.96 -7.65
C ALA A 104 -51.53 -24.59 -6.44
N SER A 105 -51.83 -23.73 -5.47
CA SER A 105 -52.89 -23.78 -4.44
C SER A 105 -54.32 -24.11 -4.97
N PRO A 106 -55.37 -24.27 -4.13
CA PRO A 106 -55.44 -24.62 -2.69
C PRO A 106 -56.52 -25.69 -2.32
N SER A 107 -56.55 -26.04 -1.03
CA SER A 107 -57.76 -26.21 -0.19
C SER A 107 -58.20 -27.62 0.27
N ARG A 108 -58.58 -27.62 1.57
CA ARG A 108 -59.56 -28.43 2.30
C ARG A 108 -59.27 -29.90 2.69
N SER A 109 -59.17 -30.04 4.01
CA SER A 109 -59.51 -31.12 4.94
C SER A 109 -60.80 -31.92 4.63
N PRO A 110 -61.20 -32.91 5.46
CA PRO A 110 -60.47 -34.03 6.08
C PRO A 110 -61.23 -35.38 5.95
N SER A 111 -60.66 -36.44 6.54
CA SER A 111 -61.35 -37.51 7.30
C SER A 111 -61.31 -38.96 6.76
N ARG A 112 -61.16 -39.84 7.77
CA ARG A 112 -61.61 -41.24 7.91
C ARG A 112 -60.76 -42.39 7.32
N SER A 113 -60.00 -42.96 8.25
CA SER A 113 -59.73 -44.41 8.48
C SER A 113 -61.00 -45.30 8.38
N PRO A 114 -60.94 -46.67 8.37
CA PRO A 114 -59.88 -47.56 8.90
C PRO A 114 -59.61 -48.90 8.15
N SER A 115 -58.79 -49.76 8.78
CA SER A 115 -58.54 -51.22 8.59
C SER A 115 -57.39 -51.59 7.63
N ILE A 116 -56.53 -52.59 7.85
CA ILE A 116 -56.29 -53.58 8.93
C ILE A 116 -54.82 -54.06 8.80
N SER A 117 -54.27 -54.54 9.92
CA SER A 117 -52.94 -55.08 10.24
C SER A 117 -52.17 -55.92 9.20
N LEU A 118 -50.83 -55.83 9.26
CA LEU A 118 -49.91 -56.98 9.39
C LEU A 118 -48.53 -56.52 9.92
N HIS A 119 -47.99 -57.28 10.87
CA HIS A 119 -46.74 -57.06 11.61
C HIS A 119 -45.48 -57.17 10.74
N ALA A 120 -44.52 -56.26 10.94
CA ALA A 120 -43.08 -56.56 11.07
C ALA A 120 -42.33 -55.26 11.45
N GLY A 121 -42.13 -55.06 12.75
CA GLY A 121 -41.17 -54.09 13.26
C GLY A 121 -39.93 -54.85 13.72
N GLU A 122 -38.77 -54.55 13.14
CA GLU A 122 -37.47 -54.75 13.81
C GLU A 122 -36.39 -53.86 13.15
N SER A 123 -35.90 -52.92 13.96
CA SER A 123 -34.54 -52.37 14.06
C SER A 123 -33.78 -51.90 12.81
N ARG A 124 -33.80 -50.58 12.58
CA ARG A 124 -32.73 -49.84 11.87
C ARG A 124 -31.64 -49.28 12.82
N GLU A 125 -31.81 -49.44 14.13
CA GLU A 125 -30.82 -49.06 15.15
C GLU A 125 -29.79 -50.16 15.46
N ASP A 126 -30.02 -51.41 15.06
CA ASP A 126 -29.13 -52.54 15.42
C ASP A 126 -27.94 -52.74 14.45
N LEU A 127 -27.98 -52.13 13.27
CA LEU A 127 -26.88 -52.18 12.29
C LEU A 127 -25.69 -51.26 12.68
N GLY A 128 -25.92 -50.27 13.53
CA GLY A 128 -24.88 -49.33 14.00
C GLY A 128 -24.13 -49.86 15.23
N THR A 129 -24.83 -50.58 16.10
CA THR A 129 -24.32 -51.22 17.32
C THR A 129 -23.42 -52.42 16.98
N GLU A 130 -23.81 -53.26 16.02
CA GLU A 130 -22.96 -54.37 15.53
C GLU A 130 -21.66 -53.88 14.88
N LYS A 131 -21.72 -52.86 14.02
CA LYS A 131 -20.53 -52.29 13.38
C LYS A 131 -19.57 -51.66 14.39
N ARG A 132 -20.08 -51.05 15.46
CA ARG A 132 -19.25 -50.53 16.58
C ARG A 132 -18.64 -51.66 17.41
N ARG A 133 -19.37 -52.75 17.69
CA ARG A 133 -18.85 -53.93 18.41
C ARG A 133 -17.76 -54.65 17.62
N ALA A 134 -17.95 -54.81 16.31
CA ALA A 134 -16.96 -55.42 15.40
C ALA A 134 -15.69 -54.58 15.23
N ARG A 135 -15.76 -53.25 15.41
CA ARG A 135 -14.58 -52.36 15.39
C ARG A 135 -13.81 -52.38 16.72
N ARG A 136 -14.52 -52.59 17.84
CA ARG A 136 -13.93 -52.73 19.18
C ARG A 136 -13.22 -54.08 19.35
N GLN A 137 -13.83 -55.18 18.88
CA GLN A 137 -13.21 -56.50 18.87
C GLN A 137 -11.95 -56.57 17.98
N ARG A 138 -11.95 -55.88 16.83
CA ARG A 138 -10.75 -55.78 15.97
C ARG A 138 -9.59 -55.01 16.62
N ARG A 139 -9.89 -53.98 17.41
CA ARG A 139 -8.87 -53.24 18.17
C ARG A 139 -8.33 -54.07 19.33
N GLN A 140 -9.18 -54.79 20.04
CA GLN A 140 -8.77 -55.74 21.09
C GLN A 140 -7.91 -56.87 20.53
N TRP A 141 -8.33 -57.53 19.43
CA TRP A 141 -7.53 -58.57 18.80
C TRP A 141 -6.17 -58.07 18.31
N LYS A 142 -6.10 -56.86 17.72
CA LYS A 142 -4.84 -56.27 17.28
C LYS A 142 -3.93 -55.90 18.46
N ARG A 143 -4.51 -55.46 19.58
CA ARG A 143 -3.79 -55.17 20.83
C ARG A 143 -3.26 -56.43 21.49
N ASP A 144 -4.08 -57.47 21.62
CA ASP A 144 -3.70 -58.74 22.25
C ASP A 144 -2.67 -59.50 21.39
N ARG A 145 -2.71 -59.34 20.06
CA ARG A 145 -1.66 -59.83 19.15
C ARG A 145 -0.33 -59.09 19.34
N LEU A 146 -0.36 -57.76 19.49
CA LEU A 146 0.85 -56.95 19.72
C LEU A 146 1.44 -57.19 21.13
N LEU A 147 0.59 -57.47 22.13
CA LEU A 147 1.03 -57.91 23.45
C LEU A 147 1.66 -59.31 23.40
N ALA A 148 1.09 -60.25 22.64
CA ALA A 148 1.68 -61.58 22.44
C ALA A 148 3.00 -61.53 21.62
N GLU A 149 3.10 -60.67 20.60
CA GLU A 149 4.35 -60.40 19.85
C GLU A 149 5.41 -59.71 20.73
N ALA A 150 5.01 -58.91 21.71
CA ALA A 150 5.92 -58.29 22.69
C ALA A 150 6.34 -59.24 23.82
N GLU A 151 5.57 -60.31 24.06
CA GLU A 151 5.86 -61.37 25.04
C GLU A 151 6.74 -62.50 24.44
N HIS A 152 6.64 -62.72 23.12
CA HIS A 152 7.45 -63.68 22.36
C HIS A 152 7.98 -63.07 21.04
N GLY A 153 9.11 -62.37 21.14
CA GLY A 153 9.91 -61.94 19.98
C GLY A 153 10.83 -63.06 19.46
N GLU A 154 11.31 -62.92 18.22
CA GLU A 154 12.03 -63.88 17.35
C GLU A 154 13.34 -64.53 17.90
N ASP A 155 13.59 -64.44 19.20
CA ASP A 155 14.69 -65.12 19.90
C ASP A 155 14.21 -66.39 20.64
N GLY A 156 12.91 -66.70 20.59
CA GLY A 156 12.29 -67.85 21.27
C GLY A 156 12.25 -69.17 20.47
N GLU A 157 12.53 -69.17 19.17
CA GLU A 157 12.49 -70.39 18.34
C GLU A 157 13.84 -71.14 18.28
N LEU A 158 14.85 -70.65 19.01
CA LEU A 158 16.14 -71.32 19.21
C LEU A 158 16.37 -71.77 20.66
N MET A 159 15.33 -71.74 21.50
CA MET A 159 15.39 -72.11 22.92
C MET A 159 14.42 -73.26 23.28
N TYR A 160 14.21 -74.18 22.34
CA TYR A 160 13.65 -75.51 22.60
C TYR A 160 14.65 -76.67 22.33
N GLU A 161 15.93 -76.35 22.09
CA GLU A 161 17.03 -77.33 22.07
C GLU A 161 18.27 -76.76 22.78
N MET A 162 18.19 -76.54 24.09
CA MET A 162 19.36 -76.69 24.98
C MET A 162 18.91 -76.71 26.45
N GLU A 163 18.01 -77.65 26.73
CA GLU A 163 17.92 -78.26 28.05
C GLU A 163 18.82 -79.52 28.03
N GLU A 164 20.13 -79.30 28.13
CA GLU A 164 21.20 -80.23 28.55
C GLU A 164 22.48 -79.37 28.50
N GLY A 165 22.89 -78.68 29.56
CA GLY A 165 23.47 -79.27 30.76
C GLY A 165 25.00 -79.38 30.63
N GLY A 166 25.76 -78.56 31.37
CA GLY A 166 27.10 -78.97 31.85
C GLY A 166 28.32 -78.07 31.57
N MET A 167 28.61 -77.19 32.54
CA MET A 167 29.89 -77.02 33.25
C MET A 167 31.28 -76.93 32.55
N LYS A 168 31.94 -75.82 32.90
CA LYS A 168 33.29 -75.64 33.51
C LYS A 168 34.59 -75.49 32.69
N ASP A 169 35.27 -74.39 33.07
CA ASP A 169 36.70 -74.18 33.31
C ASP A 169 37.72 -74.24 32.16
N GLY A 170 38.36 -73.09 31.88
CA GLY A 170 39.82 -73.01 31.95
C GLY A 170 40.61 -72.72 30.66
N SER A 171 41.25 -71.53 30.67
CA SER A 171 42.71 -71.35 30.45
C SER A 171 43.33 -71.45 29.04
N SER A 172 43.85 -70.29 28.61
CA SER A 172 45.23 -70.02 28.17
C SER A 172 45.71 -70.42 26.76
N THR A 173 46.28 -69.40 26.08
CA THR A 173 47.41 -69.41 25.12
C THR A 173 47.21 -70.18 23.80
N GLY A 174 47.56 -69.69 22.63
CA GLY A 174 48.42 -68.59 22.21
C GLY A 174 49.06 -69.00 20.87
N ASP A 175 49.20 -68.03 19.98
CA ASP A 175 50.26 -67.89 18.98
C ASP A 175 50.18 -68.53 17.55
N SER A 176 50.45 -67.64 16.60
CA SER A 176 51.20 -67.70 15.33
C SER A 176 50.91 -68.68 14.16
N SER A 177 50.47 -68.07 13.05
CA SER A 177 51.21 -67.91 11.76
C SER A 177 51.04 -68.87 10.54
N GLU A 178 50.98 -68.17 9.38
CA GLU A 178 51.50 -68.46 8.02
C GLU A 178 50.81 -69.41 7.00
N ARG A 179 50.44 -68.78 5.85
CA ARG A 179 50.68 -69.13 4.42
C ARG A 179 50.11 -70.44 3.85
N ASP A 180 49.88 -70.64 2.56
CA ASP A 180 49.64 -69.87 1.31
C ASP A 180 49.35 -70.99 0.27
N ASP A 181 48.83 -70.62 -0.90
CA ASP A 181 48.78 -71.41 -2.15
C ASP A 181 47.76 -72.55 -2.32
N SER A 182 47.18 -72.78 -3.51
CA SER A 182 46.99 -71.93 -4.70
C SER A 182 46.03 -72.70 -5.63
N GLU A 183 45.06 -71.97 -6.15
CA GLU A 183 44.61 -71.94 -7.56
C GLU A 183 44.44 -73.22 -8.39
N GLU A 184 43.24 -73.83 -8.38
CA GLU A 184 42.63 -74.43 -9.59
C GLU A 184 41.09 -74.47 -9.52
N VAL A 185 40.47 -73.45 -8.92
CA VAL A 185 38.99 -73.27 -8.82
C VAL A 185 38.48 -72.19 -9.80
N ASP A 186 39.37 -71.63 -10.62
CA ASP A 186 39.21 -70.29 -11.16
C ASP A 186 38.88 -70.17 -12.66
N ARG A 187 38.47 -71.25 -13.34
CA ARG A 187 38.06 -71.16 -14.76
C ARG A 187 36.58 -71.41 -15.07
N LYS A 188 35.81 -72.00 -14.16
CA LYS A 188 34.36 -72.23 -14.36
C LYS A 188 33.45 -71.33 -13.51
N ARG A 189 34.01 -70.53 -12.59
CA ARG A 189 33.25 -69.59 -11.74
C ARG A 189 33.08 -68.18 -12.36
N LEU A 190 33.84 -67.84 -13.39
CA LEU A 190 33.95 -66.48 -13.94
C LEU A 190 32.87 -66.08 -14.98
N LEU A 191 32.07 -67.02 -15.50
CA LEU A 191 31.03 -66.70 -16.50
C LEU A 191 29.58 -66.68 -15.98
N HIS A 192 29.34 -67.14 -14.74
CA HIS A 192 28.02 -67.05 -14.09
C HIS A 192 27.95 -65.95 -12.99
N VAL A 193 29.08 -65.33 -12.66
CA VAL A 193 29.19 -64.24 -11.66
C VAL A 193 29.02 -62.86 -12.31
N THR A 194 29.03 -62.77 -13.64
CA THR A 194 28.90 -61.51 -14.38
C THR A 194 27.46 -61.09 -14.63
N ASP A 195 26.48 -62.00 -14.60
CA ASP A 195 25.06 -61.68 -14.88
C ASP A 195 24.20 -61.48 -13.62
N THR A 196 24.61 -62.04 -12.48
CA THR A 196 23.93 -61.82 -11.18
C THR A 196 24.30 -60.50 -10.51
N LYS A 197 25.46 -59.91 -10.84
CA LYS A 197 25.87 -58.57 -10.38
C LYS A 197 25.12 -57.42 -11.07
N VAL A 198 24.56 -57.62 -12.27
CA VAL A 198 23.84 -56.55 -13.00
C VAL A 198 22.39 -56.40 -12.51
N LYS A 199 21.69 -57.49 -12.17
CA LYS A 199 20.31 -57.44 -11.64
C LYS A 199 20.21 -56.90 -10.20
N ARG A 200 21.18 -57.22 -9.32
CA ARG A 200 21.19 -56.72 -7.92
C ARG A 200 21.46 -55.20 -7.85
N LYS A 201 22.27 -54.67 -8.78
CA LYS A 201 22.54 -53.23 -8.92
C LYS A 201 21.30 -52.43 -9.36
N ARG A 202 20.41 -53.04 -10.15
CA ARG A 202 19.20 -52.39 -10.67
C ARG A 202 18.08 -52.26 -9.63
N ASN A 203 17.95 -53.22 -8.72
CA ASN A 203 17.01 -53.13 -7.58
C ASN A 203 17.52 -52.20 -6.47
N CYS A 204 18.82 -52.19 -6.19
CA CYS A 204 19.41 -51.21 -5.26
C CYS A 204 19.19 -49.77 -5.76
N ARG A 205 19.40 -49.51 -7.05
CA ARG A 205 19.10 -48.21 -7.66
C ARG A 205 17.63 -47.78 -7.51
N ARG A 206 16.66 -48.70 -7.60
CA ARG A 206 15.23 -48.38 -7.39
C ARG A 206 14.91 -47.98 -5.96
N TRP A 207 15.48 -48.68 -4.98
CA TRP A 207 15.31 -48.35 -3.56
C TRP A 207 16.02 -47.05 -3.21
N VAL A 208 17.23 -46.81 -3.72
CA VAL A 208 17.93 -45.53 -3.57
C VAL A 208 17.11 -44.38 -4.16
N LEU A 209 16.46 -44.58 -5.31
CA LEU A 209 15.59 -43.57 -5.93
C LEU A 209 14.33 -43.33 -5.08
N LEU A 210 13.73 -44.38 -4.51
CA LEU A 210 12.57 -44.25 -3.61
C LEU A 210 12.92 -43.50 -2.32
N TYR A 211 14.05 -43.83 -1.69
CA TYR A 211 14.53 -43.14 -0.48
C TYR A 211 14.98 -41.71 -0.79
N ALA A 212 15.54 -41.44 -1.98
CA ALA A 212 15.83 -40.09 -2.43
C ALA A 212 14.54 -39.27 -2.59
N ILE A 213 13.49 -39.85 -3.17
CA ILE A 213 12.17 -39.19 -3.28
C ILE A 213 11.58 -38.90 -1.89
N ILE A 214 11.67 -39.84 -0.96
CA ILE A 214 11.18 -39.64 0.42
C ILE A 214 12.02 -38.57 1.14
N GLY A 215 13.35 -38.57 0.96
CA GLY A 215 14.24 -37.55 1.51
C GLY A 215 13.93 -36.15 0.99
N VAL A 216 13.66 -36.02 -0.32
CA VAL A 216 13.25 -34.75 -0.93
C VAL A 216 11.87 -34.33 -0.41
N ALA A 217 10.89 -35.25 -0.32
CA ALA A 217 9.57 -34.95 0.21
C ALA A 217 9.62 -34.51 1.68
N PHE A 218 10.51 -35.11 2.48
CA PHE A 218 10.73 -34.71 3.88
C PHE A 218 11.45 -33.35 3.97
N ALA A 219 12.44 -33.09 3.12
CA ALA A 219 13.10 -31.78 3.04
C ALA A 219 12.10 -30.67 2.68
N ILE A 220 11.18 -30.92 1.73
CA ILE A 220 10.10 -29.99 1.39
C ILE A 220 9.18 -29.76 2.59
N LEU A 221 8.76 -30.83 3.29
CA LEU A 221 7.92 -30.70 4.49
C LEU A 221 8.60 -29.88 5.60
N VAL A 222 9.92 -30.05 5.80
CA VAL A 222 10.70 -29.28 6.78
C VAL A 222 10.85 -27.83 6.34
N LEU A 223 11.07 -27.55 5.06
CA LEU A 223 11.12 -26.17 4.53
C LEU A 223 9.77 -25.46 4.68
N VAL A 224 8.66 -26.14 4.41
CA VAL A 224 7.31 -25.61 4.62
C VAL A 224 7.06 -25.33 6.11
N ALA A 225 7.41 -26.26 7.00
CA ALA A 225 7.27 -26.05 8.44
C ALA A 225 8.18 -24.92 8.96
N TRP A 226 9.39 -24.78 8.41
CA TRP A 226 10.33 -23.71 8.74
C TRP A 226 9.83 -22.34 8.28
N LYS A 227 9.27 -22.22 7.07
CA LYS A 227 8.69 -20.97 6.56
C LYS A 227 7.46 -20.55 7.38
N LEU A 228 6.59 -21.51 7.72
CA LEU A 228 5.43 -21.27 8.60
C LEU A 228 5.85 -20.87 10.04
N SER A 229 6.99 -21.35 10.53
CA SER A 229 7.55 -20.94 11.83
C SER A 229 8.21 -19.55 11.80
N LEU A 230 8.67 -19.07 10.65
CA LEU A 230 9.22 -17.73 10.50
C LEU A 230 8.10 -16.68 10.43
N GLU A 231 6.98 -16.99 9.77
CA GLU A 231 5.79 -16.12 9.71
C GLU A 231 5.09 -15.97 11.07
N GLN A 232 5.09 -16.99 11.94
CA GLN A 232 4.53 -16.87 13.30
C GLN A 232 5.40 -16.05 14.27
N LYS A 233 6.68 -15.84 13.98
CA LYS A 233 7.61 -15.06 14.83
C LYS A 233 7.82 -13.63 14.32
N SER A 234 7.25 -13.25 13.18
CA SER A 234 7.32 -11.89 12.68
C SER A 234 6.42 -10.97 13.53
N ALA A 235 7.05 -10.41 14.56
CA ALA A 235 6.81 -9.06 15.05
C ALA A 235 5.40 -8.72 15.57
N HIS A 236 4.93 -9.39 16.61
CA HIS A 236 4.33 -8.59 17.69
C HIS A 236 5.49 -7.81 18.34
N SER A 237 5.82 -6.65 17.76
CA SER A 237 6.56 -5.63 18.51
C SER A 237 5.82 -5.49 19.84
N SER A 238 6.49 -5.76 20.97
CA SER A 238 5.91 -5.45 22.27
C SER A 238 5.74 -3.93 22.29
N GLN A 239 4.56 -3.46 21.88
CA GLN A 239 4.31 -2.05 21.76
C GLN A 239 4.51 -1.43 23.14
N THR A 240 5.38 -0.42 23.22
CA THR A 240 5.65 0.27 24.47
C THR A 240 4.37 0.96 24.91
N LEU A 241 3.73 0.43 25.94
CA LEU A 241 2.55 1.01 26.53
C LEU A 241 2.93 2.21 27.40
N VAL A 242 2.21 3.33 27.25
CA VAL A 242 2.39 4.55 28.04
C VAL A 242 1.15 4.77 28.91
N SER A 243 1.33 5.14 30.18
CA SER A 243 0.19 5.42 31.06
C SER A 243 -0.19 6.90 31.01
N ASN A 244 -1.49 7.19 30.93
CA ASN A 244 -2.04 8.54 31.17
C ASN A 244 -2.39 8.77 32.66
N GLY A 245 -2.05 7.83 33.54
CA GLY A 245 -2.39 7.82 34.97
C GLY A 245 -3.66 7.02 35.33
N THR A 246 -4.52 6.70 34.36
CA THR A 246 -5.75 5.91 34.60
C THR A 246 -5.83 4.63 33.77
N ALA A 247 -5.21 4.61 32.58
CA ALA A 247 -5.16 3.47 31.67
C ALA A 247 -3.81 3.38 30.95
N MET A 248 -3.56 2.26 30.28
CA MET A 248 -2.38 2.06 29.44
C MET A 248 -2.74 2.30 27.97
N PHE A 249 -1.88 3.01 27.25
CA PHE A 249 -2.07 3.36 25.85
C PHE A 249 -0.95 2.75 25.02
N ALA A 250 -1.33 1.94 24.04
CA ALA A 250 -0.45 1.62 22.92
C ALA A 250 -0.24 2.86 22.04
N PRO A 251 0.77 2.88 21.14
CA PRO A 251 0.91 3.91 20.13
C PRO A 251 -0.43 4.14 19.42
N THR A 252 -0.98 5.33 19.61
CA THR A 252 -2.32 5.72 19.16
C THR A 252 -2.20 6.99 18.33
N THR A 253 -2.74 6.97 17.12
CA THR A 253 -2.73 8.09 16.19
C THR A 253 -4.15 8.48 15.81
N LEU A 254 -4.44 9.77 15.99
CA LEU A 254 -5.66 10.44 15.56
C LEU A 254 -5.37 11.25 14.29
N ILE A 255 -6.01 10.90 13.18
CA ILE A 255 -5.97 11.67 11.93
C ILE A 255 -7.30 12.37 11.68
N ILE A 256 -7.26 13.68 11.45
CA ILE A 256 -8.44 14.51 11.22
C ILE A 256 -8.29 15.20 9.88
N SER A 257 -9.22 14.94 8.96
CA SER A 257 -9.29 15.64 7.67
C SER A 257 -10.30 16.78 7.71
N LEU A 258 -9.84 17.99 7.42
CA LEU A 258 -10.66 19.19 7.25
C LEU A 258 -10.86 19.44 5.75
N ASP A 259 -11.98 18.99 5.20
CA ASP A 259 -12.24 19.03 3.75
C ASP A 259 -12.16 20.47 3.21
N GLY A 260 -11.45 20.65 2.10
CA GLY A 260 -11.33 21.95 1.41
C GLY A 260 -10.59 23.02 2.21
N PHE A 261 -9.91 22.66 3.30
CA PHE A 261 -9.17 23.61 4.12
C PHE A 261 -7.87 24.04 3.42
N ARG A 262 -7.92 25.18 2.74
CA ARG A 262 -6.81 25.76 1.99
C ARG A 262 -5.70 26.27 2.91
N ALA A 263 -4.43 26.05 2.54
CA ALA A 263 -3.29 26.35 3.40
C ALA A 263 -3.19 27.82 3.90
N ASP A 264 -3.53 28.81 3.06
CA ASP A 264 -3.50 30.23 3.44
C ASP A 264 -4.55 30.61 4.49
N PHE A 265 -5.54 29.75 4.77
CA PHE A 265 -6.54 30.03 5.80
C PHE A 265 -5.92 30.16 7.20
N LEU A 266 -4.77 29.52 7.44
CA LEU A 266 -4.00 29.63 8.69
C LEU A 266 -3.53 31.07 8.96
N ASN A 267 -3.28 31.85 7.89
CA ASN A 267 -2.76 33.22 7.98
C ASN A 267 -3.86 34.28 8.20
N ARG A 268 -5.13 33.90 8.24
CA ARG A 268 -6.26 34.84 8.30
C ARG A 268 -6.57 35.37 9.70
N GLY A 269 -5.86 34.90 10.72
CA GLY A 269 -6.11 35.23 12.13
C GLY A 269 -7.43 34.66 12.65
N LEU A 270 -7.89 33.55 12.07
CA LEU A 270 -9.17 32.90 12.40
C LEU A 270 -9.01 31.57 13.14
N THR A 271 -7.79 31.04 13.20
CA THR A 271 -7.51 29.65 13.57
C THR A 271 -6.52 29.57 14.73
N PRO A 272 -6.83 30.12 15.91
CA PRO A 272 -5.91 30.13 17.04
C PRO A 272 -5.46 28.73 17.48
N ARG A 273 -6.32 27.71 17.46
CA ARG A 273 -5.95 26.34 17.87
C ARG A 273 -5.05 25.66 16.83
N LEU A 274 -5.36 25.75 15.54
CA LEU A 274 -4.48 25.22 14.50
C LEU A 274 -3.12 25.92 14.51
N ASN A 275 -3.09 27.24 14.68
CA ASN A 275 -1.83 27.98 14.81
C ASN A 275 -1.05 27.61 16.08
N ALA A 276 -1.74 27.30 17.19
CA ALA A 276 -1.08 26.73 18.37
C ALA A 276 -0.50 25.34 18.06
N LEU A 277 -1.24 24.50 17.33
CA LEU A 277 -0.75 23.17 16.92
C LEU A 277 0.49 23.26 16.00
N VAL A 278 0.55 24.23 15.08
CA VAL A 278 1.77 24.50 14.28
C VAL A 278 2.95 24.86 15.18
N LYS A 279 2.73 25.74 16.17
CA LYS A 279 3.79 26.17 17.11
C LYS A 279 4.24 25.07 18.06
N GLU A 280 3.35 24.15 18.42
CA GLU A 280 3.63 23.00 19.28
C GLU A 280 4.18 21.81 18.49
N GLY A 281 3.99 21.81 17.17
CA GLY A 281 4.12 20.65 16.29
C GLY A 281 5.21 20.75 15.24
N VAL A 282 5.10 19.87 14.25
CA VAL A 282 5.86 19.86 12.99
C VAL A 282 4.91 19.97 11.80
N SER A 283 5.22 20.86 10.85
CA SER A 283 4.40 21.06 9.66
C SER A 283 5.20 21.62 8.48
N PRO A 284 4.82 21.31 7.22
CA PRO A 284 5.26 22.10 6.09
C PRO A 284 4.50 23.42 6.03
N LEU A 285 4.91 24.32 5.14
CA LEU A 285 4.07 25.49 4.79
C LEU A 285 2.75 25.08 4.14
N TYR A 286 2.76 23.97 3.41
CA TYR A 286 1.58 23.38 2.78
C TYR A 286 1.88 21.94 2.36
N MET A 287 0.81 21.16 2.19
CA MET A 287 0.83 19.86 1.53
C MET A 287 0.25 20.01 0.12
N ARG A 288 0.82 19.30 -0.85
CA ARG A 288 0.27 19.25 -2.22
C ARG A 288 -0.73 18.08 -2.30
N PRO A 289 -1.95 18.31 -2.81
CA PRO A 289 -2.83 17.19 -3.14
C PRO A 289 -2.26 16.39 -4.32
N SER A 290 -2.89 15.24 -4.57
CA SER A 290 -2.77 14.51 -5.84
C SER A 290 -3.73 15.07 -6.87
N PHE A 291 -3.46 14.80 -8.15
CA PHE A 291 -4.30 15.25 -9.24
C PHE A 291 -5.33 14.18 -9.66
N PRO A 292 -6.60 14.53 -9.89
CA PRO A 292 -7.21 15.86 -9.68
C PRO A 292 -7.41 16.16 -8.19
N SER A 293 -7.36 17.45 -7.83
CA SER A 293 -7.49 17.93 -6.43
C SER A 293 -8.96 17.93 -5.94
N VAL A 294 -9.61 16.77 -6.00
CA VAL A 294 -10.99 16.51 -5.57
C VAL A 294 -11.06 15.49 -4.43
N THR A 295 -12.18 15.52 -3.69
CA THR A 295 -12.35 14.87 -2.39
C THR A 295 -12.07 13.38 -2.36
N PHE A 296 -12.78 12.56 -3.14
CA PHE A 296 -12.68 11.10 -3.03
C PHE A 296 -11.29 10.59 -3.45
N PRO A 297 -10.74 11.00 -4.60
CA PRO A 297 -9.37 10.65 -4.98
C PRO A 297 -8.35 11.01 -3.89
N ASN A 298 -8.39 12.23 -3.35
CA ASN A 298 -7.36 12.68 -2.39
C ASN A 298 -7.50 12.05 -1.00
N HIS A 299 -8.72 11.85 -0.50
CA HIS A 299 -8.90 11.12 0.76
C HIS A 299 -8.48 9.66 0.65
N TYR A 300 -8.65 9.04 -0.52
CA TYR A 300 -8.21 7.67 -0.74
C TYR A 300 -6.72 7.57 -1.04
N THR A 301 -6.11 8.58 -1.68
CA THR A 301 -4.65 8.74 -1.75
C THR A 301 -4.05 8.84 -0.35
N ILE A 302 -4.58 9.70 0.54
CA ILE A 302 -4.12 9.78 1.93
C ILE A 302 -4.27 8.42 2.62
N ALA A 303 -5.34 7.68 2.29
CA ALA A 303 -5.60 6.39 2.90
C ALA A 303 -4.64 5.28 2.44
N THR A 304 -4.10 5.34 1.22
CA THR A 304 -3.38 4.23 0.55
C THR A 304 -1.93 4.56 0.19
N GLY A 305 -1.57 5.84 0.15
CA GLY A 305 -0.28 6.32 -0.37
C GLY A 305 -0.15 6.20 -1.89
N LEU A 306 -1.25 5.92 -2.61
CA LEU A 306 -1.25 5.70 -4.05
C LEU A 306 -1.77 6.93 -4.81
N TYR A 307 -1.29 7.12 -6.04
CA TYR A 307 -1.90 8.05 -6.98
C TYR A 307 -3.29 7.58 -7.43
N PRO A 308 -4.17 8.50 -7.87
CA PRO A 308 -5.49 8.16 -8.41
C PRO A 308 -5.50 7.15 -9.55
N GLU A 309 -4.51 7.21 -10.43
CA GLU A 309 -4.36 6.21 -11.50
C GLU A 309 -4.10 4.78 -10.97
N SER A 310 -3.45 4.65 -9.81
CA SER A 310 -3.10 3.35 -9.21
C SER A 310 -4.23 2.78 -8.35
N HIS A 311 -4.84 3.60 -7.49
CA HIS A 311 -5.92 3.12 -6.60
C HIS A 311 -7.30 3.11 -7.27
N GLY A 312 -7.40 3.60 -8.51
CA GLY A 312 -8.57 3.45 -9.38
C GLY A 312 -9.73 4.42 -9.14
N VAL A 313 -9.64 5.31 -8.15
CA VAL A 313 -10.64 6.35 -7.88
C VAL A 313 -10.12 7.65 -8.50
N VAL A 314 -10.38 7.82 -9.78
CA VAL A 314 -9.76 8.87 -10.62
C VAL A 314 -10.53 10.20 -10.63
N GLY A 315 -11.71 10.23 -10.01
CA GLY A 315 -12.54 11.41 -9.89
C GLY A 315 -13.76 11.15 -9.02
N ASN A 316 -14.54 12.20 -8.74
CA ASN A 316 -15.82 12.08 -8.04
C ASN A 316 -16.94 11.51 -8.95
N SER A 317 -16.73 11.54 -10.26
CA SER A 317 -17.56 10.87 -11.27
C SER A 317 -16.68 10.41 -12.43
N PHE A 318 -16.88 9.17 -12.88
CA PHE A 318 -16.17 8.62 -14.04
C PHE A 318 -16.86 7.33 -14.55
N TRP A 319 -16.67 7.05 -15.84
CA TRP A 319 -17.06 5.80 -16.47
C TRP A 319 -15.91 4.78 -16.47
N ASP A 320 -16.21 3.53 -16.12
CA ASP A 320 -15.30 2.41 -16.29
C ASP A 320 -15.68 1.60 -17.55
N PRO A 321 -14.81 1.58 -18.60
CA PRO A 321 -15.13 0.93 -19.85
C PRO A 321 -15.21 -0.60 -19.76
N THR A 322 -14.54 -1.20 -18.77
CA THR A 322 -14.47 -2.64 -18.56
C THR A 322 -15.69 -3.13 -17.81
N LEU A 323 -16.06 -2.44 -16.72
CA LEU A 323 -17.26 -2.74 -15.93
C LEU A 323 -18.54 -2.30 -16.64
N LYS A 324 -18.45 -1.34 -17.57
CA LYS A 324 -19.59 -0.67 -18.19
C LYS A 324 -20.54 -0.07 -17.17
N GLU A 325 -19.97 0.55 -16.15
CA GLU A 325 -20.67 1.19 -15.06
C GLU A 325 -20.10 2.58 -14.79
N GLU A 326 -20.92 3.43 -14.18
CA GLU A 326 -20.56 4.79 -13.82
C GLU A 326 -20.41 4.91 -12.30
N PHE A 327 -19.25 5.42 -11.89
CA PHE A 327 -19.00 5.81 -10.51
C PHE A 327 -19.58 7.21 -10.27
N TYR A 328 -20.34 7.36 -9.18
CA TYR A 328 -20.82 8.67 -8.74
C TYR A 328 -20.80 8.76 -7.22
N TYR A 329 -19.94 9.64 -6.68
CA TYR A 329 -19.63 9.63 -5.25
C TYR A 329 -20.85 9.86 -4.33
N THR A 330 -21.86 10.62 -4.78
CA THR A 330 -23.08 10.89 -4.00
C THR A 330 -24.14 9.80 -4.07
N ASP A 331 -23.90 8.71 -4.80
CA ASP A 331 -24.74 7.51 -4.82
C ASP A 331 -24.00 6.35 -4.13
N PRO A 332 -24.10 6.21 -2.78
CA PRO A 332 -23.41 5.16 -2.04
C PRO A 332 -23.75 3.74 -2.52
N ALA A 333 -24.95 3.53 -3.09
CA ALA A 333 -25.33 2.22 -3.61
C ALA A 333 -24.48 1.81 -4.82
N ARG A 334 -23.86 2.78 -5.50
CA ARG A 334 -22.90 2.54 -6.59
C ARG A 334 -21.46 2.73 -6.12
N SER A 335 -21.17 3.84 -5.43
CA SER A 335 -19.80 4.25 -5.13
C SER A 335 -19.13 3.42 -4.03
N MET A 336 -19.89 2.74 -3.16
CA MET A 336 -19.33 1.89 -2.10
C MET A 336 -19.21 0.42 -2.51
N ASP A 337 -19.34 0.09 -3.80
CA ASP A 337 -19.00 -1.24 -4.29
C ASP A 337 -17.46 -1.40 -4.31
N PRO A 338 -16.88 -2.44 -3.65
CA PRO A 338 -15.43 -2.63 -3.56
C PRO A 338 -14.72 -2.67 -4.91
N LYS A 339 -15.40 -3.01 -6.02
CA LYS A 339 -14.80 -3.04 -7.37
C LYS A 339 -14.17 -1.72 -7.82
N TRP A 340 -14.59 -0.60 -7.23
CA TRP A 340 -14.04 0.72 -7.55
C TRP A 340 -12.72 1.01 -6.83
N TRP A 341 -12.44 0.32 -5.73
CA TRP A 341 -11.43 0.71 -4.74
C TRP A 341 -10.26 -0.27 -4.74
N SER A 342 -9.23 0.04 -5.52
CA SER A 342 -7.99 -0.74 -5.56
C SER A 342 -7.03 -0.30 -4.45
N GLY A 343 -5.97 -1.07 -4.23
CA GLY A 343 -4.98 -0.79 -3.19
C GLY A 343 -5.47 -1.11 -1.77
N GLU A 344 -4.59 -0.90 -0.79
CA GLU A 344 -4.87 -1.24 0.61
C GLU A 344 -4.85 0.01 1.48
N PRO A 345 -6.01 0.45 2.01
CA PRO A 345 -6.06 1.62 2.88
C PRO A 345 -5.54 1.31 4.29
N PHE A 346 -5.08 2.33 5.02
CA PHE A 346 -4.43 2.17 6.34
C PHE A 346 -5.28 1.41 7.36
N TRP A 347 -6.62 1.48 7.26
CA TRP A 347 -7.47 0.69 8.15
C TRP A 347 -7.37 -0.79 7.85
N VAL A 348 -7.31 -1.20 6.58
CA VAL A 348 -7.07 -2.61 6.22
C VAL A 348 -5.65 -3.03 6.64
N THR A 349 -4.64 -2.21 6.37
CA THR A 349 -3.25 -2.49 6.75
C THR A 349 -3.08 -2.69 8.26
N ALA A 350 -3.73 -1.85 9.07
CA ALA A 350 -3.73 -1.99 10.52
C ALA A 350 -4.46 -3.26 10.99
N GLN A 351 -5.65 -3.55 10.44
CA GLN A 351 -6.41 -4.75 10.82
C GLN A 351 -5.68 -6.05 10.48
N LYS A 352 -5.06 -6.12 9.30
CA LYS A 352 -4.23 -7.27 8.88
C LYS A 352 -3.03 -7.49 9.82
N GLN A 353 -2.55 -6.43 10.46
CA GLN A 353 -1.44 -6.48 11.43
C GLN A 353 -1.91 -6.51 12.89
N GLY A 354 -3.21 -6.75 13.14
CA GLY A 354 -3.76 -6.97 14.47
C GLY A 354 -4.10 -5.69 15.27
N LEU A 355 -4.06 -4.51 14.65
CA LEU A 355 -4.41 -3.25 15.29
C LEU A 355 -5.89 -2.92 15.06
N LYS A 356 -6.56 -2.45 16.11
CA LYS A 356 -7.94 -1.96 16.04
C LYS A 356 -7.99 -0.55 15.44
N THR A 357 -8.98 -0.29 14.61
CA THR A 357 -9.18 1.02 13.95
C THR A 357 -10.60 1.52 14.12
N ALA A 358 -10.74 2.83 14.31
CA ALA A 358 -12.04 3.52 14.31
C ALA A 358 -12.08 4.56 13.20
N ILE A 359 -13.02 4.41 12.28
CA ILE A 359 -13.19 5.29 11.13
C ILE A 359 -14.52 6.01 11.24
N HIS A 360 -14.45 7.31 11.44
CA HIS A 360 -15.59 8.19 11.55
C HIS A 360 -15.74 9.01 10.27
N MET A 361 -16.51 8.44 9.32
CA MET A 361 -16.95 9.06 8.07
C MET A 361 -15.87 9.33 7.01
N TRP A 362 -14.73 8.62 7.03
CA TRP A 362 -13.68 8.81 6.03
C TRP A 362 -14.13 8.31 4.64
N PRO A 363 -13.94 9.06 3.54
CA PRO A 363 -14.31 8.61 2.20
C PRO A 363 -13.68 7.26 1.81
N GLY A 364 -14.50 6.33 1.32
CA GLY A 364 -14.10 4.97 0.95
C GLY A 364 -14.13 3.93 2.08
N SER A 365 -14.28 4.36 3.34
CA SER A 365 -14.32 3.43 4.48
C SER A 365 -15.56 2.52 4.52
N GLU A 366 -16.64 2.88 3.82
CA GLU A 366 -17.86 2.08 3.70
C GLU A 366 -17.85 1.10 2.52
N ALA A 367 -16.73 1.02 1.78
CA ALA A 367 -16.65 0.26 0.53
C ALA A 367 -16.24 -1.21 0.67
N HIS A 368 -16.14 -1.75 1.89
CA HIS A 368 -15.84 -3.17 2.15
C HIS A 368 -14.56 -3.69 1.43
N ILE A 369 -13.51 -2.87 1.44
CA ILE A 369 -12.29 -3.04 0.65
C ILE A 369 -11.51 -4.28 1.10
N LEU A 370 -11.11 -5.12 0.14
CA LEU A 370 -10.37 -6.38 0.37
C LEU A 370 -11.05 -7.35 1.37
N GLY A 371 -12.36 -7.18 1.62
CA GLY A 371 -13.11 -7.99 2.58
C GLY A 371 -12.69 -7.78 4.04
N VAL A 372 -12.00 -6.69 4.36
CA VAL A 372 -11.53 -6.37 5.72
C VAL A 372 -12.19 -5.10 6.21
N GLU A 373 -12.93 -5.20 7.31
CA GLU A 373 -13.64 -4.07 7.92
C GLU A 373 -12.80 -3.38 9.00
N PRO A 374 -12.89 -2.04 9.13
CA PRO A 374 -12.49 -1.37 10.36
C PRO A 374 -13.21 -1.95 11.59
N THR A 375 -12.54 -1.98 12.74
CA THR A 375 -13.16 -2.44 14.01
C THR A 375 -14.40 -1.62 14.35
N TYR A 376 -14.32 -0.30 14.16
CA TYR A 376 -15.43 0.61 14.31
C TYR A 376 -15.56 1.47 13.06
N LEU A 377 -16.76 1.51 12.50
CA LEU A 377 -17.09 2.27 11.29
C LEU A 377 -18.38 3.04 11.53
N ASP A 378 -18.29 4.37 11.49
CA ASP A 378 -19.46 5.24 11.50
C ASP A 378 -19.73 5.73 10.07
N LYS A 379 -20.96 5.48 9.59
CA LYS A 379 -21.40 5.87 8.25
C LYS A 379 -21.43 7.38 8.05
N TYR A 380 -21.22 7.82 6.82
CA TYR A 380 -21.24 9.24 6.48
C TYR A 380 -22.59 9.89 6.84
N ASN A 381 -22.50 10.99 7.59
CA ASN A 381 -23.62 11.89 7.87
C ASN A 381 -23.12 13.35 7.83
N GLY A 382 -23.26 13.98 6.67
CA GLY A 382 -22.86 15.39 6.47
C GLY A 382 -23.62 16.43 7.31
N LYS A 383 -24.66 16.02 8.07
CA LYS A 383 -25.43 16.90 8.96
C LYS A 383 -25.05 16.77 10.42
N GLU A 384 -24.10 15.90 10.75
CA GLU A 384 -23.66 15.74 12.13
C GLU A 384 -23.03 17.02 12.69
N MET A 385 -23.38 17.35 13.93
CA MET A 385 -22.80 18.49 14.62
C MET A 385 -21.34 18.24 14.95
N LEU A 386 -20.50 19.27 14.77
CA LEU A 386 -19.07 19.22 15.09
C LEU A 386 -18.78 18.78 16.53
N SER A 387 -19.60 19.19 17.52
CA SER A 387 -19.45 18.73 18.90
C SER A 387 -19.67 17.23 19.07
N LYS A 388 -20.53 16.61 18.27
CA LYS A 388 -20.75 15.15 18.29
C LYS A 388 -19.58 14.39 17.71
N LYS A 389 -18.87 14.96 16.74
CA LYS A 389 -17.61 14.41 16.25
C LYS A 389 -16.54 14.40 17.35
N VAL A 390 -16.44 15.47 18.14
CA VAL A 390 -15.54 15.53 19.30
C VAL A 390 -15.90 14.48 20.34
N ASP A 391 -17.18 14.44 20.74
CA ASP A 391 -17.68 13.43 21.70
C ASP A 391 -17.32 12.01 21.23
N ARG A 392 -17.51 11.71 19.94
CA ARG A 392 -17.28 10.39 19.36
C ARG A 392 -15.80 10.01 19.30
N VAL A 393 -14.92 10.94 18.94
CA VAL A 393 -13.47 10.70 18.95
C VAL A 393 -12.96 10.45 20.37
N LEU A 394 -13.44 11.22 21.34
CA LEU A 394 -13.07 11.03 22.75
C LEU A 394 -13.64 9.71 23.31
N GLU A 395 -14.84 9.31 22.90
CA GLU A 395 -15.42 8.01 23.26
C GLU A 395 -14.53 6.85 22.81
N PHE A 396 -13.99 6.88 21.59
CA PHE A 396 -13.04 5.88 21.12
C PHE A 396 -11.78 5.81 21.98
N LEU A 397 -11.27 6.97 22.43
CA LEU A 397 -10.09 7.04 23.31
C LEU A 397 -10.39 6.55 24.73
N ASP A 398 -11.63 6.66 25.20
CA ASP A 398 -12.08 6.22 26.53
C ASP A 398 -12.36 4.71 26.61
N MET A 399 -12.33 4.00 25.48
CA MET A 399 -12.56 2.55 25.45
C MET A 399 -11.51 1.79 26.29
N PRO A 400 -11.88 0.64 26.89
CA PRO A 400 -10.93 -0.22 27.61
C PRO A 400 -9.76 -0.67 26.73
N ASP A 401 -8.59 -0.92 27.31
CA ASP A 401 -7.35 -1.22 26.57
C ASP A 401 -7.50 -2.34 25.54
N ALA A 402 -8.28 -3.38 25.86
CA ALA A 402 -8.54 -4.49 24.95
C ALA A 402 -9.33 -4.07 23.69
N ASP A 403 -10.14 -3.02 23.77
CA ASP A 403 -11.09 -2.57 22.75
C ASP A 403 -10.74 -1.23 22.10
N ARG A 404 -9.76 -0.51 22.67
CA ARG A 404 -9.36 0.81 22.21
C ARG A 404 -8.69 0.74 20.83
N PRO A 405 -9.15 1.53 19.84
CA PRO A 405 -8.49 1.63 18.55
C PRO A 405 -7.17 2.39 18.64
N GLN A 406 -6.19 2.00 17.82
CA GLN A 406 -4.88 2.63 17.72
C GLN A 406 -4.78 3.61 16.55
N ILE A 407 -5.64 3.45 15.53
CA ILE A 407 -5.83 4.49 14.51
C ILE A 407 -7.28 4.96 14.60
N ILE A 408 -7.46 6.26 14.82
CA ILE A 408 -8.75 6.93 14.80
C ILE A 408 -8.72 7.93 13.66
N ALA A 409 -9.63 7.80 12.69
CA ALA A 409 -9.72 8.72 11.56
C ALA A 409 -11.07 9.44 11.57
N ALA A 410 -11.08 10.77 11.44
CA ALA A 410 -12.29 11.57 11.44
C ALA A 410 -12.32 12.55 10.28
N TYR A 411 -13.47 12.63 9.61
CA TYR A 411 -13.71 13.52 8.48
C TYR A 411 -14.65 14.69 8.83
N VAL A 412 -14.30 15.90 8.36
CA VAL A 412 -14.98 17.16 8.66
C VAL A 412 -15.28 17.92 7.36
N PRO A 413 -16.51 17.84 6.80
CA PRO A 413 -16.87 18.39 5.49
C PRO A 413 -17.15 19.90 5.47
N ASN A 414 -17.16 20.56 6.63
CA ASN A 414 -17.83 21.85 6.78
C ASN A 414 -17.21 23.00 5.97
N VAL A 415 -15.87 23.07 5.89
CA VAL A 415 -15.18 24.16 5.20
C VAL A 415 -15.35 24.04 3.69
N ASP A 416 -15.24 22.85 3.11
CA ASP A 416 -15.56 22.61 1.71
C ASP A 416 -17.02 22.95 1.39
N ALA A 417 -17.97 22.42 2.15
CA ALA A 417 -19.40 22.63 1.92
C ALA A 417 -19.79 24.12 1.88
N ASP A 418 -19.33 24.91 2.85
CA ASP A 418 -19.57 26.37 2.86
C ASP A 418 -18.68 27.11 1.85
N GLY A 419 -17.51 26.56 1.52
CA GLY A 419 -16.64 27.04 0.46
C GLY A 419 -17.30 26.99 -0.92
N HIS A 420 -17.95 25.87 -1.26
CA HIS A 420 -18.78 25.76 -2.47
C HIS A 420 -19.96 26.74 -2.44
N LYS A 421 -20.61 26.87 -1.28
CA LYS A 421 -21.85 27.66 -1.16
C LYS A 421 -21.61 29.16 -1.28
N TYR A 422 -20.59 29.68 -0.60
CA TYR A 422 -20.37 31.13 -0.45
C TYR A 422 -19.06 31.61 -1.08
N GLY A 423 -18.14 30.70 -1.42
CA GLY A 423 -16.80 31.01 -1.91
C GLY A 423 -15.76 31.12 -0.78
N PRO A 424 -14.47 30.86 -1.07
CA PRO A 424 -13.40 30.75 -0.07
C PRO A 424 -13.01 32.07 0.59
N ASN A 425 -13.49 33.22 0.10
CA ASN A 425 -13.20 34.55 0.64
C ASN A 425 -14.43 35.27 1.22
N SER A 426 -15.54 34.55 1.39
CA SER A 426 -16.78 35.09 1.94
C SER A 426 -16.68 35.46 3.43
N THR A 427 -17.67 36.19 3.95
CA THR A 427 -17.79 36.42 5.39
C THR A 427 -18.23 35.17 6.14
N GLU A 428 -19.05 34.35 5.49
CA GLU A 428 -19.66 33.14 5.99
C GLU A 428 -18.60 32.08 6.27
N ILE A 429 -17.68 31.84 5.33
CA ILE A 429 -16.60 30.86 5.51
C ILE A 429 -15.68 31.22 6.68
N ARG A 430 -15.54 32.50 7.04
CA ARG A 430 -14.74 32.91 8.22
C ARG A 430 -15.34 32.33 9.50
N SER A 431 -16.67 32.36 9.61
CA SER A 431 -17.38 31.77 10.75
C SER A 431 -17.21 30.26 10.79
N THR A 432 -17.27 29.60 9.63
CA THR A 432 -17.09 28.14 9.52
C THR A 432 -15.68 27.72 9.90
N ILE A 433 -14.65 28.42 9.42
CA ILE A 433 -13.25 28.21 9.80
C ILE A 433 -13.07 28.37 11.32
N GLN A 434 -13.62 29.42 11.93
CA GLN A 434 -13.57 29.63 13.38
C GLN A 434 -14.28 28.50 14.15
N THR A 435 -15.40 28.00 13.63
CA THR A 435 -16.16 26.93 14.28
C THR A 435 -15.42 25.59 14.21
N VAL A 436 -14.77 25.30 13.08
CA VAL A 436 -13.91 24.11 12.92
C VAL A 436 -12.66 24.19 13.81
N ASP A 437 -12.02 25.36 13.88
CA ASP A 437 -10.89 25.58 14.80
C ASP A 437 -11.31 25.41 16.26
N LYS A 438 -12.50 25.92 16.63
CA LYS A 438 -13.09 25.71 17.96
C LYS A 438 -13.39 24.24 18.24
N MET A 439 -13.85 23.48 17.25
CA MET A 439 -14.06 22.04 17.38
C MET A 439 -12.75 21.30 17.71
N LEU A 440 -11.65 21.67 17.06
CA LEU A 440 -10.33 21.18 17.41
C LEU A 440 -9.92 21.63 18.82
N ASP A 441 -10.21 22.87 19.22
CA ASP A 441 -9.90 23.36 20.56
C ASP A 441 -10.61 22.55 21.66
N ASP A 442 -11.89 22.24 21.45
CA ASP A 442 -12.68 21.40 22.35
C ASP A 442 -12.12 19.96 22.41
N LEU A 443 -11.67 19.41 21.28
CA LEU A 443 -11.02 18.11 21.22
C LEU A 443 -9.69 18.09 21.99
N PHE A 444 -8.82 19.08 21.79
CA PHE A 444 -7.54 19.18 22.50
C PHE A 444 -7.74 19.34 24.01
N LYS A 445 -8.70 20.16 24.45
CA LYS A 445 -9.11 20.21 25.87
C LYS A 445 -9.57 18.84 26.37
N GLY A 446 -10.31 18.10 25.54
CA GLY A 446 -10.72 16.74 25.83
C GLY A 446 -9.54 15.79 26.05
N LEU A 447 -8.47 15.92 25.26
CA LEU A 447 -7.22 15.16 25.39
C LEU A 447 -6.45 15.58 26.65
N GLU A 448 -6.30 16.88 26.90
CA GLU A 448 -5.63 17.43 28.09
C GLU A 448 -6.31 16.96 29.38
N ASN A 449 -7.64 17.01 29.45
CA ASN A 449 -8.42 16.52 30.59
C ASN A 449 -8.23 15.02 30.86
N ARG A 450 -7.75 14.26 29.86
CA ARG A 450 -7.45 12.82 29.95
C ARG A 450 -5.96 12.54 30.10
N ASN A 451 -5.11 13.56 30.24
CA ASN A 451 -3.65 13.47 30.21
C ASN A 451 -3.12 12.76 28.95
N LEU A 452 -3.77 12.96 27.79
CA LEU A 452 -3.40 12.32 26.52
C LEU A 452 -2.59 13.20 25.58
N ALA A 453 -2.41 14.49 25.90
CA ALA A 453 -1.77 15.46 25.02
C ALA A 453 -0.34 15.08 24.61
N ASP A 454 0.39 14.35 25.46
CA ASP A 454 1.77 13.89 25.21
C ASP A 454 1.86 12.38 24.96
N ILE A 455 0.71 11.71 24.76
CA ILE A 455 0.61 10.26 24.54
C ILE A 455 0.08 9.95 23.15
N VAL A 456 -0.96 10.66 22.73
CA VAL A 456 -1.61 10.45 21.43
C VAL A 456 -0.90 11.27 20.36
N ASN A 457 -0.63 10.63 19.22
CA ASN A 457 -0.20 11.33 18.02
C ASN A 457 -1.40 11.96 17.34
N ILE A 458 -1.28 13.21 16.91
CA ILE A 458 -2.32 13.95 16.20
C ILE A 458 -1.76 14.36 14.84
N ILE A 459 -2.52 14.06 13.80
CA ILE A 459 -2.28 14.49 12.42
C ILE A 459 -3.53 15.24 11.95
N VAL A 460 -3.39 16.50 11.58
CA VAL A 460 -4.46 17.29 10.95
C VAL A 460 -4.07 17.54 9.50
N VAL A 461 -4.94 17.14 8.58
CA VAL A 461 -4.76 17.29 7.14
C VAL A 461 -5.95 17.99 6.50
N SER A 462 -5.77 18.43 5.26
CA SER A 462 -6.86 18.57 4.31
C SER A 462 -6.53 17.84 3.02
N ASP A 463 -7.56 17.56 2.23
CA ASP A 463 -7.47 16.84 0.97
C ASP A 463 -7.14 17.76 -0.20
N HIS A 464 -7.67 18.99 -0.22
CA HIS A 464 -7.38 20.02 -1.22
C HIS A 464 -7.66 21.44 -0.70
N GLY A 465 -7.33 22.43 -1.54
CA GLY A 465 -7.72 23.82 -1.36
C GLY A 465 -9.06 24.17 -2.03
N MET A 466 -9.24 25.46 -2.37
CA MET A 466 -10.48 25.98 -2.95
C MET A 466 -10.21 27.25 -3.77
N ALA A 467 -10.80 27.40 -4.94
CA ALA A 467 -10.70 28.60 -5.79
C ALA A 467 -12.06 29.26 -5.99
N THR A 468 -12.10 30.59 -5.97
CA THR A 468 -13.32 31.35 -6.26
C THR A 468 -13.66 31.28 -7.74
N THR A 469 -14.93 31.01 -8.07
CA THR A 469 -15.45 31.07 -9.44
C THR A 469 -16.54 32.14 -9.57
N ASP A 470 -16.93 32.44 -10.80
CA ASP A 470 -17.96 33.43 -11.14
C ASP A 470 -18.53 33.09 -12.52
N ILE A 471 -19.75 33.56 -12.83
CA ILE A 471 -20.40 33.35 -14.13
C ILE A 471 -19.55 33.83 -15.33
N SER A 472 -18.70 34.84 -15.15
CA SER A 472 -17.76 35.33 -16.17
C SER A 472 -16.58 34.40 -16.42
N ARG A 473 -16.33 33.44 -15.53
CA ARG A 473 -15.27 32.42 -15.62
C ARG A 473 -15.84 31.02 -15.91
N VAL A 474 -17.06 30.94 -16.41
CA VAL A 474 -17.66 29.68 -16.85
C VAL A 474 -17.64 29.61 -18.38
N VAL A 475 -17.32 28.44 -18.92
CA VAL A 475 -17.29 28.18 -20.36
C VAL A 475 -18.36 27.14 -20.72
N GLN A 476 -19.10 27.38 -21.80
CA GLN A 476 -20.11 26.47 -22.32
C GLN A 476 -19.42 25.29 -23.03
N LEU A 477 -19.67 24.05 -22.62
CA LEU A 477 -19.05 22.87 -23.26
C LEU A 477 -19.46 22.74 -24.73
N GLU A 478 -20.72 23.00 -25.06
CA GLU A 478 -21.28 22.90 -26.41
C GLU A 478 -20.69 23.93 -27.39
N ASP A 479 -20.15 25.04 -26.89
CA ASP A 479 -19.41 25.99 -27.73
C ASP A 479 -18.06 25.39 -28.16
N LEU A 480 -17.48 24.47 -27.37
CA LEU A 480 -16.21 23.81 -27.63
C LEU A 480 -16.36 22.53 -28.45
N VAL A 481 -17.32 21.66 -28.13
CA VAL A 481 -17.47 20.34 -28.75
C VAL A 481 -18.92 20.02 -29.10
N ASP A 482 -19.12 19.28 -30.18
CA ASP A 482 -20.42 18.69 -30.52
C ASP A 482 -20.71 17.53 -29.56
N THR A 483 -21.53 17.80 -28.54
CA THR A 483 -21.88 16.82 -27.50
C THR A 483 -22.70 15.63 -28.04
N SER A 484 -23.25 15.70 -29.25
CA SER A 484 -23.93 14.56 -29.87
C SER A 484 -23.00 13.40 -30.20
N LYS A 485 -21.69 13.67 -30.32
CA LYS A 485 -20.63 12.68 -30.56
C LYS A 485 -20.06 12.07 -29.28
N ILE A 486 -20.42 12.60 -28.12
CA ILE A 486 -19.91 12.16 -26.82
C ILE A 486 -20.86 11.13 -26.22
N GLU A 487 -20.30 10.03 -25.71
CA GLU A 487 -21.04 8.96 -25.03
C GLU A 487 -21.07 9.19 -23.52
N HIS A 488 -19.91 9.47 -22.93
CA HIS A 488 -19.73 9.72 -21.50
C HIS A 488 -18.87 10.95 -21.24
N THR A 489 -19.13 11.60 -20.12
CA THR A 489 -18.36 12.73 -19.59
C THR A 489 -17.89 12.39 -18.19
N ASP A 490 -16.60 12.56 -17.92
CA ASP A 490 -15.99 12.22 -16.65
C ASP A 490 -15.55 13.50 -15.91
N GLY A 491 -15.65 13.50 -14.60
CA GLY A 491 -15.14 14.57 -13.75
C GLY A 491 -15.87 15.90 -13.84
N TRP A 492 -15.54 16.78 -12.89
CA TRP A 492 -15.89 18.20 -12.87
C TRP A 492 -15.02 18.86 -11.77
N PRO A 493 -14.45 20.07 -11.96
CA PRO A 493 -14.63 21.05 -13.05
C PRO A 493 -13.79 20.77 -14.31
N LEU A 494 -12.82 19.87 -14.21
CA LEU A 494 -12.13 19.29 -15.37
C LEU A 494 -13.12 18.34 -16.07
N ILE A 495 -13.19 18.37 -17.39
CA ILE A 495 -14.09 17.47 -18.13
C ILE A 495 -13.27 16.49 -18.97
N GLY A 496 -13.43 15.21 -18.68
CA GLY A 496 -13.03 14.09 -19.53
C GLY A 496 -14.13 13.76 -20.53
N LEU A 497 -13.76 13.50 -21.78
CA LEU A 497 -14.68 13.22 -22.88
C LEU A 497 -14.40 11.84 -23.47
N ARG A 498 -15.45 11.01 -23.58
CA ARG A 498 -15.42 9.71 -24.25
C ARG A 498 -16.27 9.77 -25.52
N PRO A 499 -15.67 9.77 -26.72
CA PRO A 499 -16.43 9.75 -27.97
C PRO A 499 -17.20 8.43 -28.15
N LYS A 500 -18.37 8.50 -28.80
CA LYS A 500 -19.15 7.30 -29.21
C LYS A 500 -18.40 6.43 -30.21
N ASN A 501 -17.67 7.07 -31.11
CA ASN A 501 -16.77 6.38 -32.04
C ASN A 501 -15.33 6.77 -31.69
N PRO A 502 -14.45 5.81 -31.32
CA PRO A 502 -13.05 6.07 -31.05
C PRO A 502 -12.32 6.81 -32.20
N ASP A 503 -12.71 6.59 -33.45
CA ASP A 503 -12.11 7.25 -34.63
C ASP A 503 -12.35 8.78 -34.64
N ASP A 504 -13.38 9.27 -33.95
CA ASP A 504 -13.67 10.69 -33.85
C ASP A 504 -12.74 11.42 -32.85
N LEU A 505 -12.02 10.70 -31.99
CA LEU A 505 -11.21 11.27 -30.90
C LEU A 505 -10.26 12.36 -31.39
N GLN A 506 -9.50 12.08 -32.45
CA GLN A 506 -8.50 13.00 -32.97
C GLN A 506 -9.13 14.24 -33.61
N ASN A 507 -10.26 14.07 -34.30
CA ASN A 507 -11.01 15.17 -34.91
C ASN A 507 -11.62 16.08 -33.84
N ILE A 508 -12.18 15.48 -32.77
CA ILE A 508 -12.73 16.22 -31.62
C ILE A 508 -11.61 17.01 -30.93
N TYR A 509 -10.48 16.36 -30.64
CA TYR A 509 -9.32 17.00 -30.03
C TYR A 509 -8.85 18.21 -30.83
N GLN A 510 -8.61 18.04 -32.14
CA GLN A 510 -8.18 19.14 -33.02
C GLN A 510 -9.22 20.27 -33.09
N GLY A 511 -10.51 19.93 -33.11
CA GLY A 511 -11.59 20.91 -33.11
C GLY A 511 -11.61 21.75 -31.84
N ILE A 512 -11.44 21.13 -30.67
CA ILE A 512 -11.38 21.85 -29.39
C ILE A 512 -10.12 22.71 -29.34
N VAL A 513 -8.93 22.17 -29.68
CA VAL A 513 -7.67 22.92 -29.71
C VAL A 513 -7.76 24.14 -30.64
N ALA A 514 -8.43 24.01 -31.79
CA ALA A 514 -8.64 25.13 -32.70
C ALA A 514 -9.55 26.21 -32.10
N LYS A 515 -10.60 25.83 -31.38
CA LYS A 515 -11.54 26.76 -30.71
C LYS A 515 -10.97 27.38 -29.44
N THR A 516 -10.07 26.69 -28.74
CA THR A 516 -9.38 27.21 -27.56
C THR A 516 -8.09 27.96 -27.91
N LYS A 517 -7.73 28.04 -29.20
CA LYS A 517 -6.56 28.78 -29.68
C LYS A 517 -6.64 30.25 -29.28
N GLY A 518 -5.80 30.65 -28.33
CA GLY A 518 -5.75 32.01 -27.79
C GLY A 518 -6.55 32.22 -26.51
N ASN A 519 -7.25 31.21 -26.00
CA ASN A 519 -7.78 31.22 -24.64
C ASN A 519 -6.72 30.69 -23.66
N PRO A 520 -6.09 31.55 -22.83
CA PRO A 520 -5.05 31.10 -21.91
C PRO A 520 -5.60 30.33 -20.69
N ASN A 521 -6.92 30.23 -20.53
CA ASN A 521 -7.58 29.66 -19.35
C ASN A 521 -8.06 28.22 -19.54
N LEU A 522 -7.88 27.64 -20.73
CA LEU A 522 -8.23 26.25 -21.03
C LEU A 522 -7.02 25.54 -21.62
N GLU A 523 -6.71 24.38 -21.08
CA GLU A 523 -5.71 23.46 -21.59
C GLU A 523 -6.40 22.16 -22.02
N VAL A 524 -5.86 21.48 -23.04
CA VAL A 524 -6.52 20.31 -23.65
C VAL A 524 -5.49 19.21 -23.83
N TYR A 525 -5.79 18.04 -23.27
CA TYR A 525 -4.87 16.92 -23.20
C TYR A 525 -5.52 15.64 -23.72
N LEU A 526 -4.73 14.85 -24.44
CA LEU A 526 -5.00 13.45 -24.73
C LEU A 526 -4.24 12.63 -23.68
N ARG A 527 -4.97 11.72 -23.02
CA ARG A 527 -4.46 10.85 -21.95
C ARG A 527 -3.16 10.15 -22.36
N ASP A 528 -3.18 9.56 -23.56
CA ASP A 528 -2.11 8.67 -24.04
C ASP A 528 -1.02 9.38 -24.87
N ALA A 529 -1.10 10.71 -25.04
CA ALA A 529 -0.19 11.42 -25.93
C ALA A 529 0.54 12.60 -25.28
N ASN A 530 -0.15 13.46 -24.53
CA ASN A 530 0.44 14.70 -24.05
C ASN A 530 0.00 15.10 -22.63
N MET A 531 -0.63 14.19 -21.89
CA MET A 531 -0.91 14.39 -20.46
C MET A 531 0.41 14.58 -19.69
N PRO A 532 0.58 15.67 -18.92
CA PRO A 532 1.80 15.89 -18.15
C PRO A 532 2.08 14.76 -17.15
N GLU A 533 3.27 14.17 -17.22
CA GLU A 533 3.66 13.04 -16.37
C GLU A 533 3.54 13.34 -14.87
N ARG A 534 3.85 14.59 -14.46
CA ARG A 534 3.73 15.04 -13.06
C ARG A 534 2.33 14.88 -12.46
N TYR A 535 1.29 14.74 -13.28
CA TYR A 535 -0.06 14.53 -12.78
C TYR A 535 -0.31 13.10 -12.34
N HIS A 536 0.48 12.12 -12.79
CA HIS A 536 0.21 10.70 -12.54
C HIS A 536 -1.27 10.37 -12.83
N PHE A 537 -1.72 10.81 -14.01
CA PHE A 537 -3.12 10.80 -14.43
C PHE A 537 -3.27 10.34 -15.89
N SER A 538 -2.66 9.20 -16.22
CA SER A 538 -2.79 8.59 -17.54
C SER A 538 -2.85 7.07 -17.52
N LYS A 539 -2.28 6.41 -16.52
CA LYS A 539 -2.14 4.94 -16.48
C LYS A 539 -3.36 4.23 -15.87
N ASN A 540 -4.56 4.60 -16.31
CA ASN A 540 -5.79 3.92 -15.91
C ASN A 540 -6.90 4.12 -16.96
N GLU A 541 -7.60 3.04 -17.34
CA GLU A 541 -8.66 3.09 -18.35
C GLU A 541 -9.91 3.89 -17.91
N ARG A 542 -10.10 4.04 -16.60
CA ARG A 542 -11.14 4.90 -15.99
C ARG A 542 -10.89 6.39 -16.25
N ILE A 543 -9.69 6.76 -16.69
CA ILE A 543 -9.39 8.12 -17.16
C ILE A 543 -9.81 8.23 -18.62
N ALA A 544 -10.67 9.21 -18.94
CA ALA A 544 -11.11 9.46 -20.32
C ALA A 544 -9.93 9.74 -21.27
N PRO A 545 -10.03 9.40 -22.57
CA PRO A 545 -8.93 9.58 -23.51
C PRO A 545 -8.65 11.05 -23.86
N LEU A 546 -9.62 11.95 -23.67
CA LEU A 546 -9.51 13.39 -23.95
C LEU A 546 -10.00 14.20 -22.75
N TRP A 547 -9.25 15.22 -22.37
CA TRP A 547 -9.55 16.09 -21.24
C TRP A 547 -9.45 17.57 -21.60
N ILE A 548 -10.35 18.36 -21.02
CA ILE A 548 -10.31 19.82 -21.01
C ILE A 548 -10.07 20.29 -19.58
N PHE A 549 -8.93 20.93 -19.36
CA PHE A 549 -8.50 21.44 -18.07
C PHE A 549 -8.69 22.97 -18.01
N PRO A 550 -9.74 23.46 -17.34
CA PRO A 550 -9.80 24.86 -16.99
C PRO A 550 -8.74 25.22 -15.95
N LYS A 551 -8.18 26.43 -16.07
CA LYS A 551 -7.32 27.01 -15.03
C LYS A 551 -8.11 27.33 -13.77
N ALA A 552 -7.42 27.41 -12.63
CA ALA A 552 -8.04 27.65 -11.33
C ALA A 552 -9.05 28.81 -11.35
N GLY A 553 -10.26 28.53 -10.88
CA GLY A 553 -11.41 29.45 -10.84
C GLY A 553 -12.25 29.53 -12.12
N TRP A 554 -11.82 28.87 -13.20
CA TRP A 554 -12.63 28.64 -14.39
C TRP A 554 -13.32 27.28 -14.34
N ALA A 555 -14.51 27.15 -14.90
CA ALA A 555 -15.22 25.87 -14.96
C ALA A 555 -15.93 25.69 -16.30
N LEU A 556 -16.27 24.45 -16.62
CA LEU A 556 -17.16 24.13 -17.73
C LEU A 556 -18.55 23.77 -17.21
N VAL A 557 -19.58 24.13 -17.99
CA VAL A 557 -20.96 23.74 -17.74
C VAL A 557 -21.61 23.22 -19.02
N ASN A 558 -22.57 22.33 -18.84
CA ASN A 558 -23.42 21.85 -19.93
C ASN A 558 -24.61 22.81 -20.14
N MET A 559 -25.09 22.91 -21.38
CA MET A 559 -26.17 23.83 -21.73
C MET A 559 -27.50 23.42 -21.10
N LYS A 560 -27.66 22.12 -20.80
CA LYS A 560 -28.79 21.57 -20.05
C LYS A 560 -28.80 22.01 -18.59
N GLU A 561 -27.64 22.19 -17.98
CA GLU A 561 -27.50 22.66 -16.59
C GLU A 561 -27.68 24.17 -16.52
N MET A 562 -26.98 24.90 -17.40
CA MET A 562 -27.04 26.35 -17.47
C MET A 562 -26.71 26.85 -18.87
N ASN A 563 -27.63 27.59 -19.49
CA ASN A 563 -27.35 28.37 -20.69
C ASN A 563 -26.68 29.70 -20.28
N LEU A 564 -25.37 29.81 -20.51
CA LEU A 564 -24.60 30.97 -20.05
C LEU A 564 -25.07 32.30 -20.63
N LYS A 565 -25.47 32.34 -21.91
CA LYS A 565 -25.94 33.58 -22.55
C LYS A 565 -27.20 34.11 -21.88
N GLU A 566 -28.13 33.22 -21.56
CA GLU A 566 -29.34 33.58 -20.84
C GLU A 566 -29.08 33.94 -19.38
N ALA A 567 -28.23 33.16 -18.70
CA ALA A 567 -27.89 33.39 -17.30
C ALA A 567 -27.20 34.75 -17.11
N GLN A 568 -26.27 35.10 -17.99
CA GLN A 568 -25.62 36.41 -18.01
C GLN A 568 -26.61 37.53 -18.31
N ALA A 569 -27.51 37.35 -19.30
CA ALA A 569 -28.53 38.35 -19.62
C ALA A 569 -29.52 38.60 -18.46
N LYS A 570 -29.79 37.57 -17.66
CA LYS A 570 -30.68 37.63 -16.47
C LYS A 570 -29.93 38.06 -15.20
N GLY A 571 -28.62 38.24 -15.24
CA GLY A 571 -27.80 38.58 -14.07
C GLY A 571 -27.80 37.47 -13.01
N VAL A 572 -27.88 36.20 -13.42
CA VAL A 572 -27.90 35.05 -12.51
C VAL A 572 -26.53 34.90 -11.84
N VAL A 573 -26.54 34.70 -10.52
CA VAL A 573 -25.33 34.34 -9.77
C VAL A 573 -25.04 32.87 -10.00
N TYR A 574 -23.81 32.57 -10.41
CA TYR A 574 -23.37 31.19 -10.59
C TYR A 574 -23.13 30.51 -9.24
N HIS A 575 -23.63 29.28 -9.11
CA HIS A 575 -23.36 28.40 -7.98
C HIS A 575 -22.89 27.04 -8.52
N PRO A 576 -21.85 26.43 -7.92
CA PRO A 576 -21.16 26.86 -6.70
C PRO A 576 -20.19 28.04 -6.91
N MET A 577 -19.88 28.76 -5.83
CA MET A 577 -19.00 29.96 -5.83
C MET A 577 -17.55 29.66 -5.48
N GLY A 578 -17.30 28.53 -4.81
CA GLY A 578 -15.98 27.92 -4.66
C GLY A 578 -15.94 26.64 -5.49
N ILE A 579 -14.81 26.36 -6.13
CA ILE A 579 -14.55 25.12 -6.86
C ILE A 579 -13.12 24.66 -6.57
N HIS A 580 -12.90 23.35 -6.55
CA HIS A 580 -11.60 22.70 -6.47
C HIS A 580 -11.49 21.61 -7.56
N GLY A 581 -10.36 20.89 -7.64
CA GLY A 581 -10.12 19.89 -8.68
C GLY A 581 -9.12 20.31 -9.75
N TYR A 582 -8.52 21.50 -9.63
CA TYR A 582 -7.53 22.02 -10.56
C TYR A 582 -6.15 21.38 -10.37
N ASP A 583 -5.17 21.91 -11.12
CA ASP A 583 -3.75 21.60 -10.97
C ASP A 583 -3.32 21.61 -9.49
N HIS A 584 -2.78 20.48 -9.05
CA HIS A 584 -2.42 20.24 -7.66
C HIS A 584 -1.21 21.09 -7.18
N GLU A 585 -0.43 21.68 -8.10
CA GLU A 585 0.64 22.61 -7.76
C GLU A 585 0.15 24.06 -7.61
N HIS A 586 -1.08 24.36 -8.07
CA HIS A 586 -1.61 25.71 -7.99
C HIS A 586 -1.76 26.15 -6.52
N PRO A 587 -1.33 27.36 -6.13
CA PRO A 587 -1.40 27.83 -4.75
C PRO A 587 -2.79 27.71 -4.10
N LEU A 588 -3.85 27.93 -4.89
CA LEU A 588 -5.24 27.81 -4.42
C LEU A 588 -5.66 26.38 -4.07
N MET A 589 -4.95 25.35 -4.54
CA MET A 589 -5.25 23.93 -4.27
C MET A 589 -4.41 23.35 -3.12
N ARG A 590 -3.47 24.13 -2.56
CA ARG A 590 -2.61 23.71 -1.45
C ARG A 590 -3.42 23.36 -0.20
N ALA A 591 -3.13 22.19 0.36
CA ALA A 591 -3.73 21.64 1.57
C ALA A 591 -2.86 21.90 2.80
N ILE A 592 -3.38 21.60 4.00
CA ILE A 592 -2.64 21.64 5.26
C ILE A 592 -2.15 20.25 5.65
N PHE A 593 -1.03 20.21 6.38
CA PHE A 593 -0.58 19.07 7.17
C PHE A 593 0.03 19.62 8.45
N ILE A 594 -0.39 19.12 9.61
CA ILE A 594 0.18 19.49 10.90
C ILE A 594 0.21 18.24 11.77
N ALA A 595 1.37 17.91 12.34
CA ALA A 595 1.52 16.74 13.20
C ALA A 595 2.14 17.10 14.56
N ARG A 596 1.70 16.42 15.62
CA ARG A 596 2.27 16.50 16.98
C ARG A 596 2.13 15.14 17.66
N GLY A 597 3.14 14.71 18.41
CA GLY A 597 3.03 13.57 19.32
C GLY A 597 4.34 12.80 19.45
N PRO A 598 4.39 11.76 20.29
CA PRO A 598 5.61 10.97 20.53
C PRO A 598 6.25 10.37 19.27
N ALA A 599 5.46 9.99 18.26
CA ALA A 599 5.98 9.44 17.00
C ALA A 599 6.62 10.50 16.10
N PHE A 600 6.39 11.78 16.38
CA PHE A 600 6.95 12.90 15.66
C PHE A 600 7.96 13.61 16.58
N PRO A 601 9.20 13.13 16.75
CA PRO A 601 10.20 13.84 17.54
C PRO A 601 10.64 15.11 16.81
N HIS A 602 10.38 16.28 17.39
CA HIS A 602 10.73 17.58 16.80
C HIS A 602 10.99 18.63 17.89
N GLN A 603 11.69 19.70 17.51
CA GLN A 603 11.67 20.95 18.29
C GLN A 603 10.31 21.63 18.04
N PRO A 604 9.62 22.18 19.06
CA PRO A 604 8.40 22.95 18.82
C PRO A 604 8.59 23.99 17.72
N ASN A 605 7.56 24.19 16.90
CA ASN A 605 7.55 25.12 15.76
C ASN A 605 8.44 24.67 14.58
N SER A 606 8.70 23.36 14.47
CA SER A 606 9.52 22.80 13.40
C SER A 606 8.82 22.88 12.05
N LYS A 607 9.54 23.40 11.06
CA LYS A 607 9.14 23.45 9.66
C LYS A 607 9.80 22.31 8.90
N ILE A 608 9.05 21.68 8.00
CA ILE A 608 9.55 20.67 7.04
C ILE A 608 9.30 21.11 5.60
N GLU A 609 9.95 20.45 4.64
CA GLU A 609 9.70 20.69 3.21
C GLU A 609 8.25 20.35 2.83
N ALA A 610 7.70 21.07 1.86
CA ALA A 610 6.40 20.73 1.31
C ALA A 610 6.48 19.39 0.56
N PHE A 611 5.46 18.55 0.73
CA PHE A 611 5.38 17.21 0.14
C PHE A 611 3.97 16.92 -0.39
N GLN A 612 3.81 15.83 -1.17
CA GLN A 612 2.51 15.40 -1.71
C GLN A 612 1.76 14.48 -0.73
N ASN A 613 0.43 14.49 -0.76
CA ASN A 613 -0.41 13.73 0.17
C ASN A 613 -0.24 12.19 0.11
N ILE A 614 0.37 11.64 -0.94
CA ILE A 614 0.80 10.23 -1.01
C ILE A 614 1.71 9.82 0.15
N GLU A 615 2.42 10.78 0.75
CA GLU A 615 3.38 10.51 1.83
C GLU A 615 2.72 10.23 3.19
N VAL A 616 1.46 10.63 3.37
CA VAL A 616 0.76 10.57 4.67
C VAL A 616 0.53 9.12 5.11
N TYR A 617 0.29 8.20 4.17
CA TYR A 617 0.04 6.79 4.46
C TYR A 617 1.21 6.13 5.21
N ASN A 618 2.44 6.35 4.72
CA ASN A 618 3.65 5.84 5.37
C ASN A 618 3.85 6.43 6.77
N MET A 619 3.63 7.75 6.91
CA MET A 619 3.72 8.42 8.21
C MET A 619 2.71 7.87 9.22
N LEU A 620 1.49 7.58 8.76
CA LEU A 620 0.43 7.01 9.60
C LEU A 620 0.80 5.58 10.03
N CYS A 621 1.29 4.75 9.11
CA CYS A 621 1.77 3.40 9.44
C CYS A 621 2.92 3.41 10.45
N ASP A 622 3.94 4.24 10.20
CA ASP A 622 5.09 4.40 11.09
C ASP A 622 4.67 4.88 12.48
N SER A 623 3.66 5.76 12.57
CA SER A 623 3.22 6.35 13.84
C SER A 623 2.65 5.35 14.85
N VAL A 624 2.15 4.20 14.37
CA VAL A 624 1.64 3.11 15.20
C VAL A 624 2.51 1.83 15.12
N GLY A 625 3.63 1.91 14.41
CA GLY A 625 4.61 0.82 14.28
C GLY A 625 4.16 -0.35 13.41
N ILE A 626 3.34 -0.11 12.38
CA ILE A 626 2.94 -1.12 11.38
C ILE A 626 3.71 -0.92 10.08
N THR A 627 3.86 -2.01 9.32
CA THR A 627 4.56 -1.97 8.03
C THR A 627 3.59 -1.55 6.94
N PRO A 628 3.86 -0.46 6.18
CA PRO A 628 3.03 -0.07 5.04
C PRO A 628 3.16 -1.09 3.89
N VAL A 629 2.10 -1.27 3.10
CA VAL A 629 2.22 -2.00 1.83
C VAL A 629 2.88 -1.12 0.76
N ALA A 630 3.27 -1.71 -0.37
CA ALA A 630 3.84 -0.97 -1.50
C ALA A 630 2.91 0.18 -1.92
N ASN A 631 3.47 1.39 -2.00
CA ASN A 631 2.76 2.61 -2.35
C ASN A 631 3.70 3.61 -3.01
N ASN A 632 3.20 4.79 -3.40
CA ASN A 632 4.00 5.80 -4.11
C ASN A 632 4.76 6.75 -3.17
N GLY A 633 4.44 6.77 -1.87
CA GLY A 633 5.14 7.58 -0.88
C GLY A 633 6.55 7.07 -0.56
N THR A 634 7.44 8.00 -0.23
CA THR A 634 8.86 7.79 0.06
C THR A 634 9.29 8.26 1.46
N LEU A 635 8.54 9.18 2.08
CA LEU A 635 8.82 9.74 3.40
C LEU A 635 8.45 8.75 4.50
N ARG A 636 9.34 8.66 5.49
CA ARG A 636 9.22 7.81 6.69
C ARG A 636 9.51 8.62 7.94
N LEU A 637 8.99 8.18 9.09
CA LEU A 637 9.34 8.78 10.38
C LEU A 637 10.74 8.33 10.85
N PRO A 638 11.50 9.18 11.57
CA PRO A 638 11.17 10.55 11.97
C PRO A 638 11.35 11.58 10.83
N LEU A 639 10.50 12.60 10.82
CA LEU A 639 10.59 13.71 9.87
C LEU A 639 11.84 14.56 10.13
N LYS A 640 12.38 15.19 9.08
CA LYS A 640 13.60 16.02 9.14
C LYS A 640 13.24 17.50 9.03
N PRO A 641 13.27 18.29 10.13
CA PRO A 641 13.05 19.72 10.08
C PRO A 641 14.11 20.45 9.24
N ILE A 642 13.67 21.48 8.51
CA ILE A 642 14.52 22.40 7.73
C ILE A 642 14.71 23.77 8.41
N GLY A 643 14.14 23.94 9.62
CA GLY A 643 14.17 25.18 10.39
C GLY A 643 12.89 25.35 11.20
N LEU A 644 12.64 26.56 11.69
CA LEU A 644 11.40 26.93 12.38
C LEU A 644 10.50 27.78 11.48
N HIS A 645 9.23 27.89 11.85
CA HIS A 645 8.29 28.77 11.14
C HIS A 645 8.58 30.26 11.39
N ASP A 646 9.16 30.62 12.53
CA ASP A 646 9.46 32.01 12.93
C ASP A 646 10.89 32.47 12.55
N ASP A 647 11.66 31.64 11.83
CA ASP A 647 13.04 31.98 11.48
C ASP A 647 13.13 33.24 10.61
N PRO A 648 14.09 34.16 10.86
CA PRO A 648 14.30 35.34 10.02
C PRO A 648 14.64 34.92 8.58
N GLY A 649 13.72 35.17 7.64
CA GLY A 649 13.85 34.78 6.24
C GLY A 649 13.03 33.54 5.83
N ALA A 650 12.30 32.92 6.76
CA ALA A 650 11.26 31.96 6.41
C ALA A 650 10.19 32.65 5.55
N SER A 651 10.06 32.22 4.29
CA SER A 651 8.94 32.65 3.45
C SER A 651 7.66 32.08 4.05
N GLY A 652 6.72 32.95 4.43
CA GLY A 652 5.41 32.52 4.92
C GLY A 652 4.59 31.85 3.81
N ILE A 653 3.45 31.26 4.19
CA ILE A 653 2.50 30.73 3.21
C ILE A 653 2.03 31.88 2.32
N GLU A 654 2.30 31.76 1.02
CA GLU A 654 1.79 32.70 0.03
C GLU A 654 0.27 32.76 0.11
N THR A 655 -0.29 33.97 0.16
CA THR A 655 -1.75 34.18 0.06
C THR A 655 -2.06 34.52 -1.39
N PRO A 656 -2.41 33.53 -2.23
CA PRO A 656 -2.68 33.78 -3.64
C PRO A 656 -3.89 34.70 -3.79
N ALA A 657 -3.80 35.64 -4.73
CA ALA A 657 -4.94 36.43 -5.14
C ALA A 657 -5.96 35.54 -5.87
N ASP A 658 -7.23 35.93 -5.79
CA ASP A 658 -8.26 35.26 -6.59
C ASP A 658 -8.01 35.49 -8.10
N PRO A 659 -8.44 34.54 -8.95
CA PRO A 659 -8.33 34.69 -10.40
C PRO A 659 -9.01 35.98 -10.86
N THR A 660 -8.28 36.81 -11.61
CA THR A 660 -8.75 38.11 -12.08
C THR A 660 -9.89 37.96 -13.09
N THR A 661 -10.90 38.80 -12.97
CA THR A 661 -11.97 38.92 -13.97
C THR A 661 -11.43 39.66 -15.20
N HIS A 662 -10.75 38.97 -16.11
CA HIS A 662 -10.46 39.54 -17.42
C HIS A 662 -11.73 39.51 -18.27
N THR A 663 -12.51 40.59 -18.24
CA THR A 663 -13.43 40.89 -19.34
C THR A 663 -12.63 40.91 -20.63
N LEU A 664 -12.94 40.01 -21.56
CA LEU A 664 -12.47 40.11 -22.95
C LEU A 664 -12.84 41.50 -23.45
N SER A 665 -11.86 42.41 -23.53
CA SER A 665 -12.05 43.75 -24.07
C SER A 665 -12.47 43.63 -25.53
N THR A 666 -13.77 43.71 -25.80
CA THR A 666 -14.29 43.97 -27.14
C THR A 666 -13.65 45.27 -27.62
N THR A 667 -12.80 45.18 -28.63
CA THR A 667 -12.15 46.32 -29.26
C THR A 667 -13.22 47.17 -29.95
N THR A 668 -13.81 48.13 -29.23
CA THR A 668 -14.66 49.16 -29.84
C THR A 668 -13.77 50.20 -30.49
N LEU A 669 -13.83 50.26 -31.82
CA LEU A 669 -13.29 51.35 -32.65
C LEU A 669 -13.75 52.72 -32.12
N PRO A 670 -12.88 53.74 -32.08
CA PRO A 670 -13.24 55.05 -31.57
C PRO A 670 -14.12 55.82 -32.57
N LYS A 671 -15.24 56.35 -32.09
CA LYS A 671 -16.04 57.38 -32.78
C LYS A 671 -15.64 58.79 -32.28
N PRO A 672 -15.75 59.82 -33.14
CA PRO A 672 -15.05 61.08 -32.95
C PRO A 672 -15.75 62.04 -31.99
N THR A 673 -14.90 62.84 -31.35
CA THR A 673 -15.14 63.85 -30.32
C THR A 673 -16.14 64.93 -30.75
N LYS A 674 -17.09 65.26 -29.86
CA LYS A 674 -17.76 66.57 -29.85
C LYS A 674 -17.43 67.31 -28.56
N SER A 675 -16.97 68.54 -28.75
CA SER A 675 -16.61 69.57 -27.80
C SER A 675 -17.80 70.10 -27.00
N VAL A 676 -17.62 70.33 -25.70
CA VAL A 676 -18.49 71.21 -24.90
C VAL A 676 -17.64 72.05 -23.93
N LYS A 677 -18.08 73.31 -23.83
CA LYS A 677 -17.47 74.49 -23.20
C LYS A 677 -17.42 74.43 -21.66
N LEU A 678 -16.40 75.10 -21.13
CA LEU A 678 -16.27 75.54 -19.74
C LEU A 678 -17.23 76.70 -19.42
N THR A 679 -17.79 76.69 -18.22
CA THR A 679 -18.26 77.89 -17.50
C THR A 679 -17.87 77.80 -16.03
N GLU A 680 -17.29 78.90 -15.55
CA GLU A 680 -16.73 79.15 -14.23
C GLU A 680 -17.79 79.36 -13.15
N HIS A 681 -17.45 79.05 -11.88
CA HIS A 681 -17.86 79.89 -10.75
C HIS A 681 -16.78 79.94 -9.63
N VAL A 682 -16.42 81.19 -9.33
CA VAL A 682 -15.55 81.85 -8.34
C VAL A 682 -15.95 81.50 -6.87
N GLN A 683 -15.06 80.96 -6.00
CA GLN A 683 -14.12 81.60 -5.01
C GLN A 683 -14.80 82.11 -3.69
N PRO A 684 -14.11 82.38 -2.54
CA PRO A 684 -12.67 82.32 -2.23
C PRO A 684 -12.18 81.93 -0.78
N THR A 685 -10.86 81.68 -0.71
CA THR A 685 -9.83 82.07 0.31
C THR A 685 -9.82 81.54 1.75
N GLU A 686 -8.67 80.94 2.13
CA GLU A 686 -7.72 81.56 3.07
C GLU A 686 -6.25 81.18 2.74
N PHE A 687 -5.33 82.11 2.99
CA PHE A 687 -3.95 82.20 2.51
C PHE A 687 -2.99 82.42 3.71
N VAL A 688 -1.67 82.42 3.41
CA VAL A 688 -0.49 83.02 4.15
C VAL A 688 0.38 81.97 4.86
N LYS A 689 1.73 81.87 4.77
CA LYS A 689 2.91 82.46 4.06
C LYS A 689 4.08 81.47 4.39
N ALA A 690 5.03 81.02 3.56
CA ALA A 690 5.98 81.61 2.59
C ALA A 690 7.26 82.26 3.18
N THR A 691 8.42 81.67 2.88
CA THR A 691 9.68 82.36 2.51
C THR A 691 10.55 81.50 1.57
N LYS A 692 11.08 82.17 0.54
CA LYS A 692 12.05 81.82 -0.54
C LYS A 692 13.04 83.04 -0.60
N PRO A 693 14.12 83.13 -1.44
CA PRO A 693 14.32 82.54 -2.77
C PRO A 693 15.79 82.17 -3.16
N VAL A 694 15.99 81.61 -4.37
CA VAL A 694 16.82 82.14 -5.48
C VAL A 694 16.66 81.22 -6.72
N LYS A 695 16.53 81.82 -7.91
CA LYS A 695 16.39 81.30 -9.30
C LYS A 695 17.41 82.11 -10.17
N PRO A 696 17.66 81.92 -11.51
CA PRO A 696 16.74 81.39 -12.53
C PRO A 696 17.31 80.57 -13.74
N THR A 697 16.36 79.98 -14.51
CA THR A 697 16.30 79.71 -15.99
C THR A 697 17.31 78.73 -16.64
N GLU A 698 16.98 77.60 -17.30
CA GLU A 698 15.95 77.17 -18.31
C GLU A 698 16.32 77.50 -19.78
N LEU A 699 16.36 76.46 -20.66
CA LEU A 699 15.79 76.38 -22.04
C LEU A 699 16.43 75.26 -22.94
N VAL A 700 15.57 74.33 -23.41
CA VAL A 700 15.32 73.91 -24.83
C VAL A 700 16.25 72.92 -25.60
N LYS A 701 15.58 71.93 -26.26
CA LYS A 701 15.98 70.92 -27.28
C LYS A 701 15.90 71.49 -28.74
N PRO A 702 16.02 70.75 -29.87
CA PRO A 702 16.91 69.64 -30.32
C PRO A 702 17.49 69.82 -31.77
N THR A 703 18.44 68.98 -32.23
CA THR A 703 18.53 68.52 -33.65
C THR A 703 19.46 67.29 -33.86
N LYS A 704 19.08 66.47 -34.85
CA LYS A 704 19.66 65.25 -35.49
C LYS A 704 20.97 65.53 -36.33
N PRO A 705 21.55 64.59 -37.12
CA PRO A 705 21.86 63.14 -36.95
C PRO A 705 23.25 62.70 -37.55
N VAL A 706 23.49 61.36 -37.60
CA VAL A 706 24.37 60.55 -38.52
C VAL A 706 25.85 60.29 -38.15
N VAL A 707 26.24 59.00 -38.25
CA VAL A 707 27.42 58.41 -38.96
C VAL A 707 28.09 57.30 -38.12
N VAL A 708 27.90 56.01 -38.48
CA VAL A 708 28.72 55.06 -39.31
C VAL A 708 29.96 54.49 -38.58
N ASP A 709 30.06 53.14 -38.55
CA ASP A 709 31.30 52.32 -38.35
C ASP A 709 32.38 52.66 -39.45
N PRO A 710 33.60 52.06 -39.57
CA PRO A 710 34.19 50.86 -38.91
C PRO A 710 35.76 50.84 -38.68
N VAL A 711 36.27 49.71 -38.13
CA VAL A 711 37.59 49.01 -38.33
C VAL A 711 38.95 49.51 -37.72
N SER A 712 39.62 48.58 -36.98
CA SER A 712 41.10 48.30 -36.75
C SER A 712 41.95 49.29 -35.91
N SER A 713 42.94 48.95 -35.04
CA SER A 713 43.84 47.77 -34.85
C SER A 713 44.60 47.79 -33.48
N THR A 714 45.01 46.58 -33.03
CA THR A 714 46.17 46.15 -32.17
C THR A 714 46.30 46.61 -30.71
N ASP A 715 46.54 45.73 -29.71
CA ASP A 715 47.79 44.97 -29.52
C ASP A 715 47.67 43.62 -28.73
N SER A 716 48.74 42.82 -28.79
CA SER A 716 48.83 41.35 -28.57
C SER A 716 49.32 40.87 -27.18
N ALA A 717 48.94 39.63 -26.78
CA ALA A 717 49.79 38.55 -26.19
C ALA A 717 48.93 37.27 -25.94
N VAL A 718 49.06 36.18 -26.74
CA VAL A 718 49.92 34.97 -26.51
C VAL A 718 49.47 34.18 -25.27
N GLN A 719 49.09 32.89 -25.26
CA GLN A 719 49.16 31.73 -26.16
C GLN A 719 48.12 30.72 -25.61
N ALA A 720 47.19 30.18 -26.40
CA ALA A 720 47.31 28.95 -27.20
C ALA A 720 46.35 27.86 -26.68
N ALA A 721 45.22 27.83 -27.39
CA ALA A 721 44.35 26.72 -27.75
C ALA A 721 45.15 25.47 -28.28
N PRO A 722 44.55 24.33 -28.72
CA PRO A 722 43.19 24.31 -29.25
C PRO A 722 42.32 23.04 -29.14
N THR A 723 41.05 23.37 -29.30
CA THR A 723 39.93 22.71 -30.01
C THR A 723 40.34 22.12 -31.38
N VAL A 724 39.57 21.41 -32.20
CA VAL A 724 38.15 21.42 -32.64
C VAL A 724 37.97 20.13 -33.47
N GLY A 725 36.74 19.65 -33.66
CA GLY A 725 36.34 19.28 -35.04
C GLY A 725 35.61 17.96 -35.27
N VAL A 726 34.29 18.08 -35.21
CA VAL A 726 33.20 17.28 -35.78
C VAL A 726 33.51 16.68 -37.18
N ASP A 727 33.16 15.40 -37.40
CA ASP A 727 32.30 14.89 -38.48
C ASP A 727 32.19 13.34 -38.46
N LYS A 728 30.97 12.81 -38.67
CA LYS A 728 30.66 11.43 -39.16
C LYS A 728 30.58 11.51 -40.71
N PRO A 729 30.78 10.45 -41.54
CA PRO A 729 30.16 9.11 -41.38
C PRO A 729 30.89 7.88 -42.02
N THR A 730 30.34 6.67 -41.75
CA THR A 730 30.27 5.42 -42.57
C THR A 730 31.50 4.53 -42.92
N GLU A 731 31.26 3.23 -42.70
CA GLU A 731 31.76 1.98 -43.35
C GLU A 731 33.06 1.24 -42.90
N LYS A 732 32.86 -0.06 -42.62
CA LYS A 732 33.76 -1.21 -42.29
C LYS A 732 34.65 -1.62 -43.50
N PRO A 733 35.71 -2.49 -43.42
CA PRO A 733 35.81 -3.71 -42.59
C PRO A 733 37.22 -4.18 -42.11
N SER A 734 37.22 -5.32 -41.39
CA SER A 734 38.23 -6.41 -41.35
C SER A 734 39.30 -6.54 -40.22
N HIS A 735 39.09 -7.60 -39.43
CA HIS A 735 39.99 -8.67 -38.94
C HIS A 735 41.08 -8.52 -37.86
N GLN A 736 40.86 -9.34 -36.80
CA GLN A 736 41.78 -10.18 -35.98
C GLN A 736 42.72 -9.47 -34.99
N ASN A 737 42.84 -9.85 -33.71
CA ASN A 737 42.62 -11.14 -33.02
C ASN A 737 42.45 -10.97 -31.49
N GLY A 738 41.70 -11.89 -30.88
CA GLY A 738 41.76 -12.30 -29.46
C GLY A 738 41.05 -11.37 -28.48
N SER A 739 40.05 -11.78 -27.68
CA SER A 739 39.73 -13.09 -27.12
C SER A 739 38.35 -13.04 -26.47
N GLY A 740 37.60 -14.15 -26.52
CA GLY A 740 36.57 -14.47 -25.54
C GLY A 740 35.12 -14.43 -26.02
N ASP A 741 34.70 -15.57 -26.58
CA ASP A 741 33.38 -16.21 -26.52
C ASP A 741 32.11 -15.52 -27.09
N SER A 742 31.85 -15.88 -28.35
CA SER A 742 30.65 -16.58 -28.89
C SER A 742 29.28 -16.29 -28.24
N ASN A 743 28.37 -15.60 -28.93
CA ASN A 743 27.44 -16.04 -30.01
C ASN A 743 26.10 -16.54 -29.44
N ASP A 744 24.92 -16.34 -30.04
CA ASP A 744 24.42 -15.53 -31.15
C ASP A 744 22.87 -15.70 -31.17
N SER A 745 22.14 -14.73 -31.72
CA SER A 745 20.93 -14.80 -32.59
C SER A 745 19.97 -16.02 -32.55
N SER A 746 18.66 -15.97 -32.84
CA SER A 746 17.67 -14.97 -33.27
C SER A 746 16.41 -15.75 -33.70
N ASP A 747 15.25 -15.09 -33.63
CA ASP A 747 14.12 -15.12 -34.58
C ASP A 747 12.87 -16.01 -34.36
N ASN A 748 11.77 -15.28 -34.07
CA ASN A 748 10.39 -15.35 -34.55
C ASN A 748 9.58 -16.67 -34.66
N GLY A 749 8.49 -16.72 -33.87
CA GLY A 749 7.17 -16.29 -34.38
C GLY A 749 6.06 -17.35 -34.57
N GLY A 750 5.06 -17.32 -33.66
CA GLY A 750 3.62 -17.64 -33.87
C GLY A 750 3.21 -19.11 -33.70
N ASP A 751 2.15 -19.49 -32.97
CA ASP A 751 1.00 -18.74 -32.45
C ASP A 751 0.25 -19.57 -31.37
N SER A 752 -0.64 -18.87 -30.66
CA SER A 752 -1.91 -19.30 -30.04
C SER A 752 -1.97 -19.57 -28.53
N ASP A 753 -2.66 -18.61 -27.90
CA ASP A 753 -3.71 -18.70 -26.87
C ASP A 753 -3.39 -19.22 -25.46
N GLY A 754 -3.65 -18.33 -24.48
CA GLY A 754 -4.20 -18.72 -23.20
C GLY A 754 -3.54 -18.10 -21.97
N ASP A 755 -4.18 -17.04 -21.46
CA ASP A 755 -4.53 -16.82 -20.04
C ASP A 755 -3.45 -16.59 -18.96
N ASP A 756 -3.67 -15.46 -18.28
CA ASP A 756 -3.66 -15.23 -16.84
C ASP A 756 -2.35 -15.18 -16.02
N ASP A 757 -2.14 -13.95 -15.52
CA ASP A 757 -1.90 -13.55 -14.12
C ASP A 757 -0.70 -14.05 -13.31
N GLU A 758 0.04 -13.03 -12.90
CA GLU A 758 0.55 -12.73 -11.55
C GLU A 758 1.23 -13.85 -10.75
N ASP A 759 2.54 -13.65 -10.65
CA ASP A 759 3.17 -13.20 -9.40
C ASP A 759 3.01 -14.15 -8.22
N SER A 760 4.09 -14.86 -7.90
CA SER A 760 4.71 -14.61 -6.60
C SER A 760 6.07 -15.29 -6.48
N SER A 761 6.98 -14.54 -5.87
CA SER A 761 8.24 -14.93 -5.25
C SER A 761 9.48 -14.88 -6.14
N VAL A 762 9.99 -13.65 -6.23
CA VAL A 762 11.39 -13.25 -6.28
C VAL A 762 11.56 -12.50 -4.97
N VAL A 763 11.92 -13.21 -3.90
CA VAL A 763 12.37 -12.63 -2.63
C VAL A 763 13.34 -13.58 -1.87
N ASP A 764 14.54 -13.96 -2.33
CA ASP A 764 15.21 -13.79 -3.63
C ASP A 764 16.54 -14.57 -3.80
N ASP A 765 17.02 -15.33 -2.79
CA ASP A 765 18.37 -15.95 -2.86
C ASP A 765 18.50 -17.40 -2.33
N VAL A 766 17.42 -17.99 -1.78
CA VAL A 766 17.17 -19.42 -2.00
C VAL A 766 16.43 -19.56 -3.33
N GLU A 767 15.58 -18.58 -3.66
CA GLU A 767 15.19 -18.27 -5.04
C GLU A 767 16.40 -18.29 -5.97
N SER A 768 17.48 -17.50 -5.84
CA SER A 768 18.58 -17.59 -6.83
C SER A 768 19.30 -18.96 -6.95
N SER A 769 19.40 -19.74 -5.86
CA SER A 769 19.99 -21.10 -5.86
C SER A 769 19.00 -22.21 -6.23
N VAL A 770 17.70 -21.94 -6.19
CA VAL A 770 16.61 -22.85 -6.56
C VAL A 770 16.09 -22.52 -7.96
N GLU A 771 15.99 -21.26 -8.34
CA GLU A 771 15.81 -20.72 -9.70
C GLU A 771 16.94 -21.19 -10.62
N GLY A 772 18.21 -21.10 -10.19
CA GLY A 772 19.35 -21.68 -10.93
C GLY A 772 19.30 -23.21 -11.07
N PHE A 773 18.60 -23.91 -10.16
CA PHE A 773 18.36 -25.36 -10.24
C PHE A 773 17.18 -25.72 -11.16
N TRP A 774 16.15 -24.87 -11.24
CA TRP A 774 14.99 -25.04 -12.12
C TRP A 774 15.30 -24.71 -13.59
N ASP A 775 16.08 -23.67 -13.87
CA ASP A 775 16.56 -23.32 -15.22
C ASP A 775 17.48 -24.42 -15.83
N TRP A 776 18.28 -25.10 -15.00
CA TRP A 776 19.10 -26.25 -15.42
C TRP A 776 18.28 -27.53 -15.69
N PHE A 777 17.17 -27.74 -14.97
CA PHE A 777 16.32 -28.93 -15.08
C PHE A 777 15.42 -28.89 -16.32
N THR A 778 14.83 -27.73 -16.65
CA THR A 778 13.98 -27.53 -17.83
C THR A 778 14.77 -27.60 -19.14
N GLY A 779 15.98 -27.03 -19.18
CA GLY A 779 16.89 -27.12 -20.33
C GLY A 779 17.36 -28.55 -20.66
N LYS A 780 17.41 -29.46 -19.68
CA LYS A 780 17.75 -30.88 -19.90
C LYS A 780 16.58 -31.74 -20.38
N VAL A 781 15.35 -31.35 -20.05
CA VAL A 781 14.13 -32.09 -20.44
C VAL A 781 13.71 -31.73 -21.86
N SER A 782 13.87 -30.48 -22.33
CA SER A 782 13.66 -30.11 -23.74
C SER A 782 14.64 -30.83 -24.69
N HIS A 783 15.92 -30.90 -24.31
CA HIS A 783 16.96 -31.68 -24.99
C HIS A 783 16.71 -33.21 -24.94
N TRP A 784 15.85 -33.70 -24.04
CA TRP A 784 15.42 -35.10 -23.96
C TRP A 784 14.16 -35.36 -24.81
N TRP A 785 13.30 -34.37 -24.97
CA TRP A 785 12.06 -34.44 -25.77
C TRP A 785 12.36 -34.41 -27.28
N ASP A 786 13.28 -33.53 -27.73
CA ASP A 786 13.80 -33.52 -29.11
C ASP A 786 14.57 -34.80 -29.48
N LYS A 787 14.95 -35.58 -28.47
CA LYS A 787 15.63 -36.87 -28.62
C LYS A 787 14.67 -38.07 -28.60
N ILE A 788 13.41 -37.89 -28.21
CA ILE A 788 12.40 -38.95 -28.09
C ILE A 788 11.38 -38.93 -29.23
N THR A 789 11.16 -37.81 -29.91
CA THR A 789 10.26 -37.74 -31.07
C THR A 789 10.98 -37.84 -32.43
N GLY A 790 12.30 -37.95 -32.46
CA GLY A 790 13.05 -37.96 -33.72
C GLY A 790 12.95 -39.28 -34.52
N SER A 791 12.48 -39.22 -35.78
CA SER A 791 13.21 -39.82 -36.92
C SER A 791 12.61 -39.57 -38.32
N ASN A 792 13.45 -39.01 -39.19
CA ASN A 792 13.90 -39.51 -40.50
C ASN A 792 13.05 -39.47 -41.80
N LYS A 793 13.67 -38.77 -42.77
CA LYS A 793 14.11 -39.19 -44.13
C LYS A 793 13.16 -39.19 -45.34
N GLU A 794 13.58 -38.33 -46.28
CA GLU A 794 13.92 -38.58 -47.70
C GLU A 794 12.93 -39.22 -48.71
N ALA A 795 12.84 -38.52 -49.85
CA ALA A 795 12.65 -38.96 -51.25
C ALA A 795 11.24 -38.90 -51.88
N GLY A 796 11.10 -38.01 -52.88
CA GLY A 796 10.93 -38.44 -54.28
C GLY A 796 9.59 -38.20 -55.01
N GLU A 797 9.62 -37.22 -55.91
CA GLU A 797 9.06 -37.24 -57.29
C GLU A 797 7.56 -36.98 -57.62
N ASN A 798 7.39 -35.85 -58.35
CA ASN A 798 6.73 -35.66 -59.66
C ASN A 798 5.26 -35.21 -59.80
N ASN A 799 5.15 -33.97 -60.30
CA ASN A 799 4.44 -33.47 -61.50
C ASN A 799 3.12 -32.67 -61.42
N GLU A 800 3.26 -31.43 -61.93
CA GLU A 800 2.46 -30.69 -62.94
C GLU A 800 1.27 -29.77 -62.59
N GLY A 801 1.42 -28.49 -63.02
CA GLY A 801 0.38 -27.60 -63.57
C GLY A 801 0.25 -26.23 -62.87
N ASP A 802 1.11 -25.22 -63.12
CA ASP A 802 1.03 -24.13 -64.12
C ASP A 802 -0.28 -23.30 -64.11
N VAL A 803 -0.39 -21.96 -64.20
CA VAL A 803 0.48 -20.79 -64.51
C VAL A 803 -0.35 -19.48 -64.25
N PRO A 804 0.27 -18.29 -64.04
CA PRO A 804 -0.39 -17.04 -63.57
C PRO A 804 -0.88 -16.10 -64.71
N PRO A 805 -1.60 -14.98 -64.44
CA PRO A 805 -1.07 -13.73 -63.85
C PRO A 805 -1.69 -13.34 -62.51
#